data_AF-A0A9E2XKM8-F1
#
_entry.id   AF-A0A9E2XKM8-F1
#
_cell.length_a   1.000
_cell.length_b   1.000
_cell.length_c   1.000
_cell.angle_alpha   90.00
_cell.angle_beta   90.00
_cell.angle_gamma   90.00
#
_symmetry.space_group_name_H-M   'P 1'
#
loop_
_entity.id
_entity.type
_entity.pdbx_description
1 polymer ?
#
loop_
_entity_poly.entity_id
_entity_poly.type
_entity_poly.pdbx_seq_one_letter_code
_entity_poly.pdbx_strand_id
1 'polypeptide(L)'
;MVSKQAASGQKKSANSALRSVLTGLAFLCCATSTALAQPSQPVDVPIYYFYAPGSKTTSAQYRLGINVGINGGPGQPYLFDTGSSFFNAEYNPNTWGGAFAKLSTAPTSTVTNGTNVQYCYGNSSPCRGYTGNIVQVPSLGFYGTTQSGVVNNPAASVAGTASVVLSASPGYQVNAVNQHTDGGVTQTFPSYFTTPPQPAPPPDGGLVYGTFGAGDFAGQPTNGTGYVGGSILGQTIVPGATQGYVVAANGQPNPASSVNSPQQANGSQILLGGQRQSVTAATGCNPCVTVGLTPQMLGQFAPVGQPSTTGGAGMVPLTMKPDKAFPNPYGGTTGNNSSTEFGTNIQVSLTPAGGGTPVVTPLGAGALLDSGTGDNTLSKSLNSTTVSAKGKSVDANVTLSAIGVTSTGAPVPGLPTSSAKLTKDASPITYNASFDTGNPGTASTLGLSFFMQNSVLYDLADGFLGYTPFFVTDASIVTPASGPLTVDGTNVPIGLAGVISGPGGVTVNSGGALQLSATNSYTGPTTIAAGGQLLVSGPGSIASSSGVMNNGVFDITRAWQAETIQALTGSGQVFLGSQNLTITNASGTFSGTIADNGSYSGPGGSITYPGTGGSITIAGGTQTLSGVNTYTGGTTISGGALILTGSLASGVTVGSNGSLSNSGTITGGVVNAGTVANSGTIIGTVLNSGAFGNSGTILGSIANTGLLGGNGTFIGNFANGG
;
A
#
# COMPACT_ATOMS: atom_id res chain seq x y z
N MET A 1 -14.27 -68.96 30.73
CA MET A 1 -13.72 -68.71 32.09
C MET A 1 -12.20 -68.57 31.97
N VAL A 2 -11.60 -67.60 32.67
CA VAL A 2 -10.19 -67.54 33.16
C VAL A 2 -9.05 -67.92 32.17
N SER A 3 -8.03 -67.10 31.85
CA SER A 3 -7.72 -65.68 32.13
C SER A 3 -6.43 -65.24 31.39
N LYS A 4 -6.26 -63.92 31.14
CA LYS A 4 -5.06 -63.05 31.37
C LYS A 4 -3.62 -63.63 31.20
N GLN A 5 -2.59 -62.91 30.73
CA GLN A 5 -2.37 -61.45 30.49
C GLN A 5 -1.06 -61.23 29.70
N ALA A 6 -0.88 -60.04 29.09
CA ALA A 6 0.33 -59.13 29.05
C ALA A 6 1.78 -59.70 29.06
N ALA A 7 2.89 -59.00 28.73
CA ALA A 7 3.30 -57.77 28.00
C ALA A 7 4.85 -57.65 28.24
N SER A 8 5.70 -56.88 27.54
CA SER A 8 5.72 -56.20 26.23
C SER A 8 7.20 -55.77 25.96
N GLY A 9 7.58 -55.35 24.75
CA GLY A 9 8.99 -54.93 24.51
C GLY A 9 9.28 -54.36 23.12
N GLN A 10 10.00 -53.23 23.07
CA GLN A 10 10.37 -52.52 21.83
C GLN A 10 11.81 -52.82 21.34
N LYS A 11 12.04 -52.43 20.07
CA LYS A 11 13.13 -51.54 19.57
C LYS A 11 14.26 -52.14 18.71
N LYS A 12 14.52 -51.42 17.60
CA LYS A 12 15.73 -51.38 16.74
C LYS A 12 16.00 -52.64 15.89
N SER A 13 16.71 -52.59 14.74
CA SER A 13 17.06 -51.53 13.77
C SER A 13 18.03 -52.14 12.74
N ALA A 14 17.76 -52.10 11.43
CA ALA A 14 18.79 -52.12 10.37
C ALA A 14 18.16 -51.87 8.98
N ASN A 15 18.96 -51.36 8.04
CA ASN A 15 18.53 -50.83 6.74
C ASN A 15 19.43 -51.37 5.60
N SER A 16 19.00 -51.23 4.33
CA SER A 16 19.71 -51.62 3.08
C SER A 16 19.91 -53.14 2.85
N ALA A 17 20.06 -53.69 1.63
CA ALA A 17 20.20 -53.19 0.24
C ALA A 17 19.92 -54.38 -0.74
N LEU A 18 19.76 -54.33 -2.08
CA LEU A 18 19.54 -53.32 -3.14
C LEU A 18 19.20 -54.11 -4.46
N ARG A 19 18.93 -53.44 -5.62
CA ARG A 19 18.77 -53.96 -7.01
C ARG A 19 17.35 -54.49 -7.37
N SER A 20 16.71 -54.20 -8.51
CA SER A 20 17.01 -53.28 -9.64
C SER A 20 15.74 -52.86 -10.42
N VAL A 21 15.57 -51.56 -10.66
CA VAL A 21 15.32 -50.86 -11.94
C VAL A 21 14.53 -51.55 -13.08
N LEU A 22 13.36 -50.99 -13.48
CA LEU A 22 13.16 -50.41 -14.84
C LEU A 22 11.92 -49.48 -14.97
N THR A 23 12.18 -48.24 -15.40
CA THR A 23 11.37 -47.31 -16.25
C THR A 23 9.86 -47.08 -16.06
N GLY A 24 9.52 -45.79 -15.86
CA GLY A 24 8.16 -45.23 -15.99
C GLY A 24 8.14 -43.70 -15.79
N LEU A 25 9.09 -42.96 -16.37
CA LEU A 25 9.32 -41.54 -16.06
C LEU A 25 8.55 -40.60 -17.01
N ALA A 26 7.31 -40.24 -16.63
CA ALA A 26 6.59 -39.12 -17.24
C ALA A 26 6.91 -37.83 -16.47
N PHE A 27 7.52 -36.85 -17.13
CA PHE A 27 7.86 -35.55 -16.54
C PHE A 27 6.61 -34.66 -16.42
N LEU A 28 5.85 -34.82 -15.34
CA LEU A 28 4.76 -33.92 -14.99
C LEU A 28 5.24 -32.89 -13.96
N CYS A 29 5.94 -31.86 -14.40
CA CYS A 29 6.32 -30.73 -13.54
C CYS A 29 5.13 -29.79 -13.35
N CYS A 30 4.06 -30.29 -12.73
CA CYS A 30 3.01 -29.45 -12.17
C CYS A 30 3.53 -28.89 -10.84
N ALA A 31 4.06 -27.67 -10.88
CA ALA A 31 4.17 -26.84 -9.69
C ALA A 31 2.75 -26.41 -9.28
N THR A 32 1.99 -27.32 -8.67
CA THR A 32 0.78 -26.94 -7.93
C THR A 32 1.24 -26.11 -6.75
N SER A 33 1.14 -24.79 -6.86
CA SER A 33 1.17 -23.89 -5.72
C SER A 33 0.01 -24.28 -4.81
N THR A 34 0.29 -25.12 -3.81
CA THR A 34 -0.61 -25.33 -2.69
C THR A 34 -0.83 -23.96 -2.07
N ALA A 35 -2.02 -23.39 -2.26
CA ALA A 35 -2.41 -22.14 -1.65
C ALA A 35 -2.30 -22.31 -0.13
N LEU A 36 -1.19 -21.84 0.43
CA LEU A 36 -1.00 -21.75 1.87
C LEU A 36 -2.04 -20.76 2.37
N ALA A 37 -3.10 -21.29 2.99
CA ALA A 37 -4.12 -20.50 3.65
C ALA A 37 -3.40 -19.51 4.57
N GLN A 38 -3.51 -18.21 4.25
CA GLN A 38 -2.84 -17.17 5.02
C GLN A 38 -3.42 -17.22 6.45
N PRO A 39 -2.60 -17.45 7.49
CA PRO A 39 -3.09 -17.89 8.79
C PRO A 39 -3.81 -16.80 9.60
N SER A 40 -3.77 -15.55 9.13
CA SER A 40 -4.40 -14.39 9.75
C SER A 40 -4.91 -13.43 8.70
N GLN A 41 -6.12 -12.90 8.89
CA GLN A 41 -6.55 -11.68 8.21
C GLN A 41 -5.98 -10.45 8.96
N PRO A 42 -5.75 -9.34 8.26
CA PRO A 42 -5.55 -8.03 8.89
C PRO A 42 -6.70 -7.69 9.86
N VAL A 43 -6.44 -6.76 10.78
CA VAL A 43 -7.45 -6.26 11.71
C VAL A 43 -7.71 -4.79 11.40
N ASP A 44 -8.91 -4.48 10.92
CA ASP A 44 -9.34 -3.11 10.67
C ASP A 44 -9.95 -2.48 11.91
N VAL A 45 -9.36 -1.37 12.35
CA VAL A 45 -9.84 -0.55 13.45
C VAL A 45 -10.63 0.65 12.88
N PRO A 46 -11.89 0.85 13.28
CA PRO A 46 -12.70 1.95 12.77
C PRO A 46 -12.22 3.32 13.27
N ILE A 47 -12.07 4.26 12.34
CA ILE A 47 -11.88 5.68 12.62
C ILE A 47 -12.97 6.48 11.88
N TYR A 48 -13.12 7.77 12.17
CA TYR A 48 -14.19 8.60 11.59
C TYR A 48 -13.77 10.05 11.41
N TYR A 49 -14.40 10.76 10.47
CA TYR A 49 -14.26 12.22 10.38
C TYR A 49 -15.18 12.92 11.37
N PHE A 50 -14.63 13.88 12.11
CA PHE A 50 -15.41 14.85 12.84
C PHE A 50 -14.97 16.28 12.50
N TYR A 51 -15.89 17.21 12.67
CA TYR A 51 -15.63 18.64 12.48
C TYR A 51 -15.37 19.26 13.84
N ALA A 52 -14.16 19.77 14.03
CA ALA A 52 -13.83 20.57 15.19
C ALA A 52 -14.24 22.03 14.89
N PRO A 53 -15.26 22.59 15.57
CA PRO A 53 -15.58 24.00 15.43
C PRO A 53 -14.43 24.80 16.05
N GLY A 54 -13.96 25.80 15.31
CA GLY A 54 -12.82 26.61 15.69
C GLY A 54 -13.02 27.31 17.03
N SER A 55 -11.95 27.45 17.80
CA SER A 55 -11.94 28.35 18.95
C SER A 55 -11.91 29.81 18.47
N LYS A 56 -11.95 30.79 19.38
CA LYS A 56 -11.79 32.21 19.03
C LYS A 56 -10.45 32.54 18.33
N THR A 57 -9.48 31.63 18.32
CA THR A 57 -8.13 31.81 17.75
C THR A 57 -7.74 30.74 16.73
N THR A 58 -8.58 29.75 16.44
CA THR A 58 -8.29 28.67 15.48
C THR A 58 -9.41 28.51 14.47
N SER A 59 -9.05 28.26 13.20
CA SER A 59 -10.01 27.93 12.16
C SER A 59 -10.72 26.60 12.45
N ALA A 60 -12.00 26.51 12.08
CA ALA A 60 -12.74 25.27 12.15
C ALA A 60 -12.25 24.30 11.05
N GLN A 61 -11.99 23.04 11.41
CA GLN A 61 -11.24 22.09 10.60
C GLN A 61 -11.77 20.66 10.78
N TYR A 62 -11.54 19.80 9.78
CA TYR A 62 -11.71 18.36 9.95
C TYR A 62 -10.60 17.74 10.80
N ARG A 63 -10.94 16.62 11.44
CA ARG A 63 -10.08 15.74 12.23
C ARG A 63 -10.49 14.28 12.02
N LEU A 64 -9.55 13.36 12.24
CA LEU A 64 -9.87 11.95 12.41
C LEU A 64 -10.03 11.64 13.90
N GLY A 65 -11.10 10.94 14.25
CA GLY A 65 -11.38 10.46 15.59
C GLY A 65 -11.40 8.93 15.64
N ILE A 66 -11.21 8.40 16.83
CA ILE A 66 -11.27 6.96 17.13
C ILE A 66 -12.02 6.75 18.45
N ASN A 67 -12.98 5.81 18.47
CA ASN A 67 -13.70 5.49 19.71
C ASN A 67 -13.06 4.28 20.38
N VAL A 68 -12.47 4.50 21.56
CA VAL A 68 -11.75 3.45 22.31
C VAL A 68 -12.39 3.27 23.68
N GLY A 69 -12.70 2.02 24.04
CA GLY A 69 -13.11 1.61 25.38
C GLY A 69 -11.96 0.92 26.08
N ILE A 70 -11.60 1.41 27.27
CA ILE A 70 -10.42 0.97 28.00
C ILE A 70 -10.81 -0.18 28.95
N ASN A 71 -10.14 -1.32 28.82
CA ASN A 71 -10.27 -2.49 29.71
C ASN A 71 -11.72 -2.98 29.92
N GLY A 72 -12.50 -3.05 28.83
CA GLY A 72 -13.91 -3.45 28.85
C GLY A 72 -14.91 -2.33 29.17
N GLY A 73 -14.45 -1.07 29.27
CA GLY A 73 -15.31 0.10 29.37
C GLY A 73 -15.99 0.50 28.05
N PRO A 74 -17.01 1.38 28.09
CA PRO A 74 -17.67 1.93 26.90
C PRO A 74 -16.70 2.73 26.03
N GLY A 75 -17.00 2.84 24.73
CA GLY A 75 -16.18 3.64 23.81
C GLY A 75 -16.22 5.13 24.16
N GLN A 76 -15.05 5.77 24.15
CA GLN A 76 -14.86 7.21 24.31
C GLN A 76 -14.16 7.79 23.08
N PRO A 77 -14.53 8.99 22.59
CA PRO A 77 -13.89 9.62 21.44
C PRO A 77 -12.52 10.20 21.78
N TYR A 78 -11.50 9.84 21.00
CA TYR A 78 -10.15 10.39 21.06
C TYR A 78 -9.74 10.94 19.68
N LEU A 79 -8.85 11.93 19.66
CA LEU A 79 -8.20 12.37 18.42
C LEU A 79 -7.28 11.26 17.90
N PHE A 80 -7.42 10.86 16.64
CA PHE A 80 -6.47 9.95 15.99
C PHE A 80 -5.35 10.77 15.35
N ASP A 81 -4.11 10.56 15.82
CA ASP A 81 -2.98 11.44 15.50
C ASP A 81 -1.72 10.61 15.17
N THR A 82 -1.30 10.65 13.92
CA THR A 82 -0.07 10.00 13.42
C THR A 82 1.22 10.74 13.78
N GLY A 83 1.16 12.00 14.19
CA GLY A 83 2.31 12.74 14.73
C GLY A 83 2.53 12.50 16.23
N SER A 84 1.51 12.03 16.95
CA SER A 84 1.57 11.76 18.40
C SER A 84 1.94 10.32 18.77
N SER A 85 2.84 10.18 19.74
CA SER A 85 3.44 8.89 20.12
C SER A 85 2.67 8.10 21.17
N PHE A 86 1.95 8.76 22.08
CA PHE A 86 1.21 8.11 23.16
C PHE A 86 -0.28 8.03 22.90
N PHE A 87 -0.92 6.96 23.36
CA PHE A 87 -2.32 7.05 23.75
C PHE A 87 -2.42 7.78 25.09
N ASN A 88 -2.72 9.07 25.01
CA ASN A 88 -3.01 9.95 26.13
C ASN A 88 -4.51 9.91 26.39
N ALA A 89 -4.92 9.21 27.45
CA ALA A 89 -6.31 9.02 27.80
C ALA A 89 -6.62 9.70 29.15
N GLU A 90 -7.55 10.64 29.16
CA GLU A 90 -8.03 11.29 30.38
C GLU A 90 -8.67 10.26 31.32
N TYR A 91 -8.15 10.20 32.55
CA TYR A 91 -8.53 9.16 33.48
C TYR A 91 -9.93 9.38 34.05
N ASN A 92 -10.86 8.45 33.76
CA ASN A 92 -12.24 8.54 34.18
C ASN A 92 -12.74 7.18 34.72
N PRO A 93 -12.90 7.00 36.04
CA PRO A 93 -13.33 5.73 36.63
C PRO A 93 -14.74 5.31 36.23
N ASN A 94 -15.56 6.23 35.69
CA ASN A 94 -16.90 5.90 35.20
C ASN A 94 -16.88 5.23 33.81
N THR A 95 -15.78 5.34 33.05
CA THR A 95 -15.65 4.80 31.68
C THR A 95 -14.45 3.88 31.48
N TRP A 96 -13.47 3.86 32.40
CA TRP A 96 -12.38 2.89 32.41
C TRP A 96 -12.79 1.59 33.13
N GLY A 97 -12.75 0.45 32.43
CA GLY A 97 -13.27 -0.82 32.94
C GLY A 97 -12.36 -1.63 33.88
N GLY A 98 -12.92 -2.70 34.41
CA GLY A 98 -12.21 -3.70 35.23
C GLY A 98 -11.70 -3.16 36.57
N ALA A 99 -10.39 -3.29 36.83
CA ALA A 99 -9.79 -2.82 38.08
C ALA A 99 -9.71 -1.29 38.18
N PHE A 100 -9.61 -0.58 37.05
CA PHE A 100 -9.49 0.87 37.00
C PHE A 100 -10.75 1.58 37.54
N ALA A 101 -11.95 1.06 37.22
CA ALA A 101 -13.25 1.57 37.70
C ALA A 101 -13.37 1.74 39.23
N LYS A 102 -12.48 1.10 40.01
CA LYS A 102 -12.49 1.11 41.48
C LYS A 102 -11.55 2.15 42.11
N LEU A 103 -10.77 2.90 41.31
CA LEU A 103 -9.76 3.84 41.82
C LEU A 103 -10.28 5.28 41.83
N SER A 104 -10.18 5.93 42.99
CA SER A 104 -10.57 7.33 43.22
C SER A 104 -9.55 8.35 42.71
N THR A 105 -8.38 7.91 42.26
CA THR A 105 -7.32 8.72 41.65
C THR A 105 -6.83 8.03 40.39
N ALA A 106 -6.11 8.75 39.53
CA ALA A 106 -5.41 8.11 38.42
C ALA A 106 -4.51 6.98 38.93
N PRO A 107 -4.45 5.83 38.22
CA PRO A 107 -3.65 4.69 38.64
C PRO A 107 -2.16 5.03 38.72
N THR A 108 -1.43 4.37 39.60
CA THR A 108 0.03 4.49 39.71
C THR A 108 0.72 3.90 38.50
N SER A 109 1.89 4.43 38.12
CA SER A 109 2.70 3.86 37.04
C SER A 109 2.98 2.37 37.28
N THR A 110 2.93 1.60 36.19
CA THR A 110 3.30 0.17 36.17
C THR A 110 4.70 -0.08 35.63
N VAL A 111 5.40 0.99 35.20
CA VAL A 111 6.72 0.94 34.56
C VAL A 111 7.67 1.96 35.18
N THR A 112 8.97 1.63 35.18
CA THR A 112 10.04 2.54 35.64
C THR A 112 10.00 3.85 34.87
N ASN A 113 10.19 4.98 35.55
CA ASN A 113 10.10 6.35 35.02
C ASN A 113 8.73 6.76 34.42
N GLY A 114 7.72 5.89 34.43
CA GLY A 114 6.38 6.16 33.90
C GLY A 114 5.47 7.02 34.79
N THR A 115 5.95 7.62 35.88
CA THR A 115 5.14 8.46 36.78
C THR A 115 5.25 9.93 36.40
N ASN A 116 4.13 10.64 36.31
CA ASN A 116 4.06 12.04 35.88
C ASN A 116 4.79 12.31 34.55
N VAL A 117 4.66 11.40 33.58
CA VAL A 117 5.14 11.61 32.22
C VAL A 117 4.38 12.78 31.61
N GLN A 118 5.12 13.79 31.15
CA GLN A 118 4.58 14.98 30.51
C GLN A 118 4.67 14.83 29.00
N TYR A 119 3.54 14.98 28.33
CA TYR A 119 3.38 14.99 26.88
C TYR A 119 3.01 16.41 26.46
N CYS A 120 3.99 17.19 26.01
CA CYS A 120 3.81 18.62 25.74
C CYS A 120 3.79 18.91 24.25
N TYR A 121 2.77 19.65 23.80
CA TYR A 121 2.66 20.15 22.44
C TYR A 121 3.63 21.32 22.22
N GLY A 122 4.82 20.98 21.72
CA GLY A 122 5.92 21.90 21.47
C GLY A 122 6.69 22.31 22.74
N ASN A 123 7.60 23.26 22.59
CA ASN A 123 8.55 23.67 23.64
C ASN A 123 7.94 24.65 24.68
N SER A 124 6.67 24.44 25.06
CA SER A 124 5.97 25.27 26.04
C SER A 124 6.49 25.06 27.46
N SER A 125 6.76 26.15 28.19
CA SER A 125 6.98 26.14 29.65
C SER A 125 6.06 27.18 30.31
N PRO A 126 5.12 26.78 31.20
CA PRO A 126 4.81 25.40 31.60
C PRO A 126 4.27 24.55 30.45
N CYS A 127 4.29 23.22 30.63
CA CYS A 127 3.82 22.25 29.65
C CYS A 127 2.35 22.50 29.23
N ARG A 128 2.13 22.68 27.93
CA ARG A 128 0.81 22.65 27.29
C ARG A 128 0.57 21.25 26.75
N GLY A 129 -0.39 20.51 27.29
CA GLY A 129 -0.65 19.11 26.97
C GLY A 129 -0.93 18.28 28.22
N TYR A 130 -0.60 17.00 28.17
CA TYR A 130 -1.02 16.02 29.18
C TYR A 130 0.10 15.69 30.17
N THR A 131 -0.26 15.43 31.42
CA THR A 131 0.62 14.81 32.43
C THR A 131 -0.11 13.62 33.02
N GLY A 132 0.57 12.47 33.14
CA GLY A 132 -0.09 11.23 33.58
C GLY A 132 0.86 10.13 34.01
N ASN A 133 0.31 8.94 34.22
CA ASN A 133 1.04 7.76 34.63
C ASN A 133 0.91 6.65 33.58
N ILE A 134 2.02 5.99 33.24
CA ILE A 134 2.04 4.91 32.25
C ILE A 134 1.58 3.59 32.87
N VAL A 135 0.45 3.09 32.38
CA VAL A 135 -0.22 1.89 32.89
C VAL A 135 -0.37 0.82 31.81
N GLN A 136 -0.23 -0.45 32.21
CA GLN A 136 -0.56 -1.59 31.37
C GLN A 136 -2.08 -1.79 31.32
N VAL A 137 -2.67 -1.63 30.13
CA VAL A 137 -4.08 -1.86 29.85
C VAL A 137 -4.24 -3.20 29.12
N PRO A 138 -4.86 -4.22 29.74
CA PRO A 138 -4.93 -5.57 29.14
C PRO A 138 -5.70 -5.67 27.82
N SER A 139 -6.70 -4.79 27.62
CA SER A 139 -7.53 -4.79 26.41
C SER A 139 -8.05 -3.40 26.03
N LEU A 140 -8.16 -3.16 24.73
CA LEU A 140 -8.76 -1.97 24.12
C LEU A 140 -9.85 -2.41 23.15
N GLY A 141 -11.08 -1.97 23.39
CA GLY A 141 -12.21 -2.18 22.48
C GLY A 141 -12.37 -0.98 21.56
N PHE A 142 -12.50 -1.20 20.26
CA PHE A 142 -12.67 -0.16 19.24
C PHE A 142 -14.09 -0.20 18.69
N TYR A 143 -14.74 0.96 18.60
CA TYR A 143 -16.16 1.07 18.31
C TYR A 143 -16.41 1.90 17.04
N GLY A 144 -17.14 1.33 16.08
CA GLY A 144 -17.66 2.09 14.93
C GLY A 144 -18.59 3.24 15.35
N THR A 145 -18.72 4.25 14.51
CA THR A 145 -19.69 5.33 14.72
C THR A 145 -21.08 4.92 14.25
N THR A 146 -22.11 5.28 15.02
CA THR A 146 -23.52 5.21 14.58
C THR A 146 -23.98 6.48 13.85
N GLN A 147 -23.15 7.52 13.84
CA GLN A 147 -23.41 8.77 13.11
C GLN A 147 -22.91 8.65 11.67
N SER A 148 -23.81 8.90 10.71
CA SER A 148 -23.50 8.94 9.28
C SER A 148 -23.15 10.37 8.85
N GLY A 149 -22.02 10.54 8.17
CA GLY A 149 -21.52 11.83 7.72
C GLY A 149 -20.67 12.56 8.77
N VAL A 150 -20.57 13.88 8.63
CA VAL A 150 -19.72 14.72 9.47
C VAL A 150 -20.24 14.79 10.90
N VAL A 151 -19.48 14.23 11.83
CA VAL A 151 -19.76 14.31 13.26
C VAL A 151 -19.46 15.74 13.73
N ASN A 152 -20.52 16.54 13.96
CA ASN A 152 -20.41 17.91 14.49
C ASN A 152 -20.21 17.97 16.02
N ASN A 153 -20.35 16.83 16.71
CA ASN A 153 -19.99 16.64 18.10
C ASN A 153 -19.83 15.12 18.36
N PRO A 154 -18.62 14.60 18.67
CA PRO A 154 -18.44 13.20 19.01
C PRO A 154 -19.32 12.80 20.19
N ALA A 155 -19.96 11.63 20.10
CA ALA A 155 -20.79 11.14 21.19
C ALA A 155 -19.92 10.88 22.43
N ALA A 156 -20.24 11.54 23.55
CA ALA A 156 -19.52 11.41 24.82
C ALA A 156 -19.43 9.97 25.36
N SER A 157 -20.25 9.05 24.85
CA SER A 157 -19.99 7.61 24.95
C SER A 157 -20.62 6.85 23.77
N VAL A 158 -19.95 5.79 23.33
CA VAL A 158 -20.50 4.81 22.38
C VAL A 158 -20.79 3.52 23.15
N ALA A 159 -22.07 3.27 23.40
CA ALA A 159 -22.55 2.05 24.04
C ALA A 159 -22.80 0.95 22.99
N GLY A 160 -22.46 -0.29 23.32
CA GLY A 160 -22.64 -1.45 22.44
C GLY A 160 -21.55 -2.49 22.61
N THR A 161 -21.42 -3.39 21.64
CA THR A 161 -20.28 -4.30 21.52
C THR A 161 -19.19 -3.62 20.69
N ALA A 162 -17.93 -3.75 21.10
CA ALA A 162 -16.80 -3.27 20.31
C ALA A 162 -16.73 -4.01 18.97
N SER A 163 -16.48 -3.27 17.88
CA SER A 163 -16.29 -3.81 16.54
C SER A 163 -15.03 -4.69 16.46
N VAL A 164 -13.98 -4.29 17.18
CA VAL A 164 -12.73 -5.02 17.36
C VAL A 164 -12.30 -4.91 18.82
N VAL A 165 -11.70 -5.97 19.38
CA VAL A 165 -10.99 -5.90 20.67
C VAL A 165 -9.55 -6.35 20.45
N LEU A 166 -8.60 -5.48 20.75
CA LEU A 166 -7.19 -5.83 20.81
C LEU A 166 -6.80 -6.13 22.27
N SER A 167 -5.99 -7.16 22.48
CA SER A 167 -5.58 -7.63 23.80
C SER A 167 -4.09 -7.90 23.88
N ALA A 168 -3.47 -7.53 24.99
CA ALA A 168 -2.03 -7.59 25.20
C ALA A 168 -1.70 -8.15 26.60
N SER A 169 -0.55 -8.80 26.73
CA SER A 169 -0.02 -9.30 28.01
C SER A 169 1.45 -8.89 28.13
N PRO A 170 1.86 -8.08 29.12
CA PRO A 170 1.08 -7.67 30.31
C PRO A 170 -0.02 -6.63 30.02
N GLY A 171 0.03 -5.95 28.87
CA GLY A 171 -0.95 -4.97 28.42
C GLY A 171 -0.36 -4.04 27.37
N TYR A 172 -1.17 -3.09 26.91
CA TYR A 172 -0.71 -1.93 26.17
C TYR A 172 -0.32 -0.82 27.16
N GLN A 173 0.80 -0.15 26.91
CA GLN A 173 1.19 1.06 27.62
C GLN A 173 0.26 2.22 27.22
N VAL A 174 -0.51 2.73 28.18
CA VAL A 174 -1.38 3.90 28.02
C VAL A 174 -0.95 4.96 29.03
N ASN A 175 -0.93 6.23 28.62
CA ASN A 175 -0.75 7.34 29.56
C ASN A 175 -2.10 7.67 30.19
N ALA A 176 -2.31 7.24 31.44
CA ALA A 176 -3.46 7.60 32.25
C ALA A 176 -3.29 9.05 32.74
N VAL A 177 -3.86 9.99 31.98
CA VAL A 177 -3.69 11.42 32.18
C VAL A 177 -4.37 11.83 33.48
N ASN A 178 -3.58 12.42 34.38
CA ASN A 178 -4.00 12.93 35.70
C ASN A 178 -4.13 14.46 35.70
N GLN A 179 -3.48 15.16 34.77
CA GLN A 179 -3.61 16.59 34.53
C GLN A 179 -3.54 16.91 33.02
N HIS A 180 -4.38 17.83 32.54
CA HIS A 180 -4.29 18.39 31.18
C HIS A 180 -4.24 19.92 31.30
N THR A 181 -3.24 20.55 30.70
CA THR A 181 -3.07 22.01 30.67
C THR A 181 -3.17 22.54 29.25
N ASP A 182 -4.19 23.34 28.95
CA ASP A 182 -4.28 24.11 27.70
C ASP A 182 -4.77 25.55 27.95
N GLY A 183 -4.35 26.52 27.15
CA GLY A 183 -4.75 27.93 27.26
C GLY A 183 -4.35 28.61 28.57
N GLY A 184 -3.45 28.00 29.36
CA GLY A 184 -3.13 28.43 30.73
C GLY A 184 -4.10 27.90 31.80
N VAL A 185 -5.02 27.00 31.44
CA VAL A 185 -5.96 26.34 32.35
C VAL A 185 -5.53 24.89 32.55
N THR A 186 -5.29 24.48 33.80
CA THR A 186 -5.01 23.09 34.18
C THR A 186 -6.26 22.42 34.74
N GLN A 187 -6.61 21.25 34.19
CA GLN A 187 -7.73 20.40 34.58
C GLN A 187 -7.17 19.13 35.23
N THR A 188 -7.80 18.65 36.31
CA THR A 188 -7.31 17.52 37.12
C THR A 188 -8.27 16.33 37.12
N PHE A 189 -7.74 15.13 36.93
CA PHE A 189 -8.52 13.89 36.80
C PHE A 189 -8.27 12.92 37.97
N PRO A 190 -9.29 12.18 38.43
CA PRO A 190 -10.66 12.11 37.89
C PRO A 190 -11.58 13.23 38.39
N SER A 191 -11.12 14.15 39.24
CA SER A 191 -11.94 15.20 39.88
C SER A 191 -12.89 15.89 38.91
N TYR A 192 -12.38 16.29 37.73
CA TYR A 192 -13.15 16.92 36.66
C TYR A 192 -14.45 16.17 36.29
N PHE A 193 -14.41 14.84 36.17
CA PHE A 193 -15.56 14.01 35.82
C PHE A 193 -16.43 13.60 37.02
N THR A 194 -15.96 13.81 38.24
CA THR A 194 -16.60 13.30 39.47
C THR A 194 -17.18 14.38 40.38
N THR A 195 -16.86 15.65 40.18
CA THR A 195 -17.43 16.78 40.95
C THR A 195 -18.60 17.43 40.21
N PRO A 196 -19.83 17.47 40.78
CA PRO A 196 -20.96 18.18 40.18
C PRO A 196 -20.76 19.70 40.16
N PRO A 197 -21.41 20.45 39.23
CA PRO A 197 -22.29 19.95 38.17
C PRO A 197 -21.50 19.44 36.94
N GLN A 198 -22.01 18.38 36.31
CA GLN A 198 -21.47 17.75 35.10
C GLN A 198 -22.63 17.51 34.10
N PRO A 199 -22.38 17.49 32.77
CA PRO A 199 -21.07 17.45 32.13
C PRO A 199 -20.65 18.79 31.54
N ALA A 200 -19.45 19.26 31.90
CA ALA A 200 -18.70 20.16 31.03
C ALA A 200 -18.22 19.35 29.79
N PRO A 201 -18.15 19.96 28.59
CA PRO A 201 -17.70 19.25 27.40
C PRO A 201 -16.21 18.88 27.55
N PRO A 202 -15.72 17.79 26.92
CA PRO A 202 -14.37 17.27 27.14
C PRO A 202 -13.27 18.34 27.15
N PRO A 203 -12.29 18.27 28.07
CA PRO A 203 -11.22 19.25 28.25
C PRO A 203 -10.54 19.72 26.97
N ASP A 204 -10.31 18.80 26.02
CA ASP A 204 -9.68 19.07 24.74
C ASP A 204 -10.71 19.54 23.70
N GLY A 205 -10.76 20.86 23.50
CA GLY A 205 -11.62 21.52 22.52
C GLY A 205 -13.14 21.34 22.72
N GLY A 206 -13.58 20.67 23.78
CA GLY A 206 -14.97 20.32 24.01
C GLY A 206 -15.45 19.04 23.31
N LEU A 207 -14.55 18.19 22.78
CA LEU A 207 -14.93 17.12 21.83
C LEU A 207 -14.32 15.73 22.09
N VAL A 208 -13.11 15.65 22.64
CA VAL A 208 -12.36 14.39 22.79
C VAL A 208 -11.71 14.27 24.16
N TYR A 209 -11.50 13.04 24.63
CA TYR A 209 -10.96 12.72 25.96
C TYR A 209 -9.43 12.54 25.95
N GLY A 210 -8.75 13.22 25.02
CA GLY A 210 -7.33 13.12 24.74
C GLY A 210 -7.02 12.57 23.34
N THR A 211 -5.79 12.09 23.16
CA THR A 211 -5.20 11.76 21.85
C THR A 211 -4.77 10.30 21.80
N PHE A 212 -5.26 9.54 20.81
CA PHE A 212 -4.77 8.22 20.44
C PHE A 212 -3.62 8.40 19.43
N GLY A 213 -2.40 8.42 19.97
CA GLY A 213 -1.19 8.48 19.18
C GLY A 213 -0.94 7.21 18.36
N ALA A 214 -0.60 7.39 17.08
CA ALA A 214 -0.29 6.32 16.13
C ALA A 214 1.20 6.25 15.75
N GLY A 215 1.99 7.33 15.88
CA GLY A 215 3.43 7.36 15.56
C GLY A 215 4.16 8.57 16.15
N ASP A 216 5.49 8.51 16.34
CA ASP A 216 6.29 9.61 16.90
C ASP A 216 7.14 10.25 15.80
N PHE A 217 6.73 11.42 15.32
CA PHE A 217 7.39 12.09 14.19
C PHE A 217 7.71 13.57 14.46
N ALA A 218 7.37 14.08 15.66
CA ALA A 218 7.72 15.41 16.13
C ALA A 218 8.33 15.32 17.54
N GLY A 219 9.56 15.80 17.69
CA GLY A 219 10.43 15.50 18.83
C GLY A 219 9.81 15.75 20.21
N GLN A 220 9.79 14.70 21.03
CA GLN A 220 9.40 14.76 22.44
C GLN A 220 10.41 15.58 23.26
N PRO A 221 9.98 16.66 23.93
CA PRO A 221 10.73 17.20 25.06
C PRO A 221 10.66 16.17 26.19
N THR A 222 11.73 15.41 26.41
CA THR A 222 11.83 14.56 27.61
C THR A 222 11.93 15.48 28.83
N ASN A 223 10.80 15.79 29.47
CA ASN A 223 10.72 16.66 30.64
C ASN A 223 11.25 15.97 31.90
N GLY A 224 12.55 15.69 31.92
CA GLY A 224 13.32 15.20 33.07
C GLY A 224 13.10 13.74 33.48
N THR A 225 11.97 13.12 33.13
CA THR A 225 11.66 11.71 33.53
C THR A 225 12.44 10.67 32.74
N GLY A 226 12.84 10.98 31.50
CA GLY A 226 13.59 10.07 30.63
C GLY A 226 12.77 8.87 30.12
N TYR A 227 11.44 8.87 30.29
CA TYR A 227 10.57 7.85 29.69
C TYR A 227 10.30 8.17 28.22
N VAL A 228 10.38 7.16 27.36
CA VAL A 228 9.96 7.21 25.95
C VAL A 228 8.93 6.09 25.81
N GLY A 229 7.75 6.37 25.25
CA GLY A 229 6.68 5.40 25.07
C GLY A 229 6.14 5.44 23.64
N GLY A 230 5.59 4.32 23.20
CA GLY A 230 5.20 4.11 21.81
C GLY A 230 3.70 4.01 21.58
N SER A 231 3.29 4.13 20.33
CA SER A 231 1.90 4.07 19.93
C SER A 231 1.29 2.70 20.19
N ILE A 232 -0.03 2.65 20.38
CA ILE A 232 -0.76 1.38 20.55
C ILE A 232 -0.60 0.50 19.30
N LEU A 233 -0.54 1.11 18.13
CA LEU A 233 -0.32 0.41 16.86
C LEU A 233 1.11 -0.17 16.78
N GLY A 234 2.13 0.58 17.22
CA GLY A 234 3.51 0.08 17.36
C GLY A 234 3.64 -1.06 18.39
N GLN A 235 2.75 -1.08 19.39
CA GLN A 235 2.63 -2.15 20.38
C GLN A 235 1.70 -3.30 19.95
N THR A 236 1.11 -3.29 18.75
CA THR A 236 0.15 -4.33 18.35
C THR A 236 0.83 -5.48 17.62
N ILE A 237 0.58 -6.71 18.07
CA ILE A 237 1.10 -7.94 17.47
C ILE A 237 -0.08 -8.74 16.89
N VAL A 238 -0.09 -8.91 15.57
CA VAL A 238 -1.03 -9.81 14.87
C VAL A 238 -0.26 -11.06 14.43
N PRO A 239 -0.60 -12.26 14.94
CA PRO A 239 0.13 -13.49 14.60
C PRO A 239 0.03 -13.81 13.11
N GLY A 240 1.16 -14.08 12.43
CA GLY A 240 1.18 -14.46 11.02
C GLY A 240 1.21 -13.30 10.02
N ALA A 241 1.10 -12.06 10.50
CA ALA A 241 1.22 -10.87 9.68
C ALA A 241 2.66 -10.30 9.65
N THR A 242 2.97 -9.56 8.59
CA THR A 242 4.09 -8.62 8.54
C THR A 242 3.77 -7.35 9.35
N GLN A 243 4.79 -6.75 9.93
CA GLN A 243 4.65 -5.66 10.91
C GLN A 243 4.39 -4.30 10.22
N GLY A 244 3.72 -3.39 10.92
CA GLY A 244 3.30 -2.07 10.40
C GLY A 244 1.79 -1.83 10.49
N TYR A 245 1.34 -0.65 10.05
CA TYR A 245 -0.08 -0.30 9.95
C TYR A 245 -0.37 0.59 8.73
N VAL A 246 -1.59 0.51 8.21
CA VAL A 246 -2.10 1.36 7.13
C VAL A 246 -3.18 2.30 7.69
N VAL A 247 -3.12 3.57 7.34
CA VAL A 247 -4.22 4.53 7.51
C VAL A 247 -4.92 4.67 6.15
N ALA A 248 -6.08 4.04 6.01
CA ALA A 248 -6.91 4.12 4.81
C ALA A 248 -7.97 5.21 5.00
N ALA A 249 -7.70 6.37 4.43
CA ALA A 249 -8.54 7.57 4.53
C ALA A 249 -8.89 8.19 3.16
N ASN A 250 -8.28 7.70 2.07
CA ASN A 250 -8.74 8.01 0.72
C ASN A 250 -10.00 7.22 0.38
N GLY A 251 -10.68 7.59 -0.70
CA GLY A 251 -11.98 7.00 -1.03
C GLY A 251 -13.13 7.52 -0.14
N GLN A 252 -12.91 8.59 0.61
CA GLN A 252 -13.90 9.19 1.48
C GLN A 252 -14.59 10.39 0.80
N PRO A 253 -15.93 10.54 0.92
CA PRO A 253 -16.62 11.70 0.36
C PRO A 253 -16.09 12.98 1.02
N ASN A 254 -15.27 13.75 0.30
CA ASN A 254 -14.88 15.10 0.70
C ASN A 254 -16.16 15.96 0.82
N PRO A 255 -16.58 16.36 2.03
CA PRO A 255 -17.86 17.04 2.23
C PRO A 255 -17.79 18.55 1.93
N ALA A 256 -16.65 19.05 1.44
CA ALA A 256 -16.23 20.42 1.73
C ALA A 256 -15.70 21.26 0.57
N SER A 257 -15.40 20.68 -0.60
CA SER A 257 -14.86 21.48 -1.71
C SER A 257 -15.21 20.91 -3.09
N SER A 258 -15.62 21.80 -4.00
CA SER A 258 -15.72 21.54 -5.44
C SER A 258 -14.41 21.75 -6.19
N VAL A 259 -13.36 22.27 -5.54
CA VAL A 259 -12.07 22.60 -6.15
C VAL A 259 -11.14 21.39 -6.19
N ASN A 260 -11.20 20.55 -5.16
CA ASN A 260 -10.64 19.19 -5.15
C ASN A 260 -11.82 18.21 -5.14
N SER A 261 -12.22 17.76 -6.33
CA SER A 261 -13.37 16.87 -6.51
C SER A 261 -13.27 15.65 -5.57
N PRO A 262 -14.35 15.26 -4.88
CA PRO A 262 -14.32 14.16 -3.93
C PRO A 262 -13.79 12.86 -4.54
N GLN A 263 -12.74 12.29 -3.96
CA GLN A 263 -12.34 10.91 -4.21
C GLN A 263 -13.33 9.97 -3.51
N GLN A 264 -14.48 9.70 -4.13
CA GLN A 264 -15.49 8.79 -3.57
C GLN A 264 -15.15 7.32 -3.89
N ALA A 265 -14.81 6.55 -2.85
CA ALA A 265 -14.97 5.09 -2.86
C ALA A 265 -16.27 4.72 -2.15
N ASN A 266 -16.49 5.23 -0.92
CA ASN A 266 -17.70 4.94 -0.16
C ASN A 266 -18.97 5.48 -0.86
N GLY A 267 -19.78 4.57 -1.40
CA GLY A 267 -20.97 4.87 -2.19
C GLY A 267 -20.77 4.79 -3.72
N SER A 268 -19.53 4.81 -4.21
CA SER A 268 -19.23 4.54 -5.63
C SER A 268 -19.52 3.07 -5.93
N GLN A 269 -20.15 2.81 -7.06
CA GLN A 269 -20.68 1.48 -7.38
C GLN A 269 -19.71 0.71 -8.27
N ILE A 270 -19.20 -0.42 -7.80
CA ILE A 270 -18.69 -1.49 -8.68
C ILE A 270 -19.87 -2.34 -9.15
N LEU A 271 -19.75 -3.02 -10.28
CA LEU A 271 -20.75 -4.00 -10.71
C LEU A 271 -20.20 -5.42 -10.52
N LEU A 272 -20.99 -6.29 -9.91
CA LEU A 272 -20.69 -7.70 -9.69
C LEU A 272 -21.86 -8.53 -10.22
N GLY A 273 -21.64 -9.29 -11.28
CA GLY A 273 -22.70 -10.10 -11.91
C GLY A 273 -23.88 -9.29 -12.44
N GLY A 274 -23.65 -8.03 -12.82
CA GLY A 274 -24.68 -7.06 -13.24
C GLY A 274 -25.38 -6.33 -12.09
N GLN A 275 -25.13 -6.69 -10.83
CA GLN A 275 -25.64 -5.98 -9.65
C GLN A 275 -24.66 -4.89 -9.23
N ARG A 276 -25.17 -3.69 -8.91
CA ARG A 276 -24.34 -2.63 -8.32
C ARG A 276 -24.07 -2.95 -6.85
N GLN A 277 -22.82 -2.80 -6.43
CA GLN A 277 -22.40 -2.88 -5.04
C GLN A 277 -21.54 -1.66 -4.71
N SER A 278 -21.79 -1.04 -3.54
CA SER A 278 -20.96 0.05 -3.04
C SER A 278 -19.56 -0.45 -2.71
N VAL A 279 -18.51 0.24 -3.18
CA VAL A 279 -17.15 0.01 -2.70
C VAL A 279 -17.11 0.35 -1.21
N THR A 280 -17.06 -0.70 -0.41
CA THR A 280 -17.05 -0.69 1.05
C THR A 280 -15.98 -1.69 1.48
N ALA A 281 -15.26 -1.40 2.57
CA ALA A 281 -14.33 -2.38 3.13
C ALA A 281 -15.13 -3.61 3.59
N ALA A 282 -14.58 -4.82 3.45
CA ALA A 282 -15.26 -6.05 3.87
C ALA A 282 -15.61 -6.07 5.37
N THR A 283 -14.85 -5.31 6.16
CA THR A 283 -14.99 -5.08 7.60
C THR A 283 -16.02 -4.00 7.97
N GLY A 284 -16.57 -3.29 6.97
CA GLY A 284 -17.60 -2.26 7.16
C GLY A 284 -17.10 -0.90 7.70
N CYS A 285 -15.81 -0.77 8.01
CA CYS A 285 -15.21 0.50 8.45
C CYS A 285 -14.42 1.18 7.33
N ASN A 286 -14.76 2.43 7.06
CA ASN A 286 -14.02 3.32 6.17
C ASN A 286 -14.37 4.78 6.57
N PRO A 287 -13.43 5.62 7.04
CA PRO A 287 -11.99 5.37 7.11
C PRO A 287 -11.61 4.31 8.16
N CYS A 288 -10.47 3.66 7.99
CA CYS A 288 -9.97 2.65 8.91
C CYS A 288 -8.46 2.72 9.12
N VAL A 289 -8.00 2.09 10.20
CA VAL A 289 -6.60 1.80 10.47
C VAL A 289 -6.43 0.29 10.44
N THR A 290 -5.72 -0.23 9.45
CA THR A 290 -5.46 -1.67 9.36
C THR A 290 -4.14 -2.01 10.03
N VAL A 291 -4.17 -2.95 10.98
CA VAL A 291 -2.98 -3.48 11.67
C VAL A 291 -2.78 -4.96 11.36
N GLY A 292 -1.53 -5.42 11.40
CA GLY A 292 -1.21 -6.81 11.02
C GLY A 292 -1.29 -6.99 9.51
N LEU A 293 -0.44 -6.25 8.79
CA LEU A 293 -0.46 -6.20 7.35
C LEU A 293 0.00 -7.53 6.76
N THR A 294 -0.73 -8.05 5.77
CA THR A 294 -0.27 -9.21 5.01
C THR A 294 0.71 -8.79 3.90
N PRO A 295 1.49 -9.72 3.32
CA PRO A 295 2.32 -9.44 2.14
C PRO A 295 1.51 -8.85 0.97
N GLN A 296 0.24 -9.23 0.83
CA GLN A 296 -0.71 -8.65 -0.13
C GLN A 296 -0.97 -7.17 0.18
N MET A 297 -1.20 -6.80 1.44
CA MET A 297 -1.37 -5.39 1.82
C MET A 297 -0.11 -4.57 1.54
N LEU A 298 1.08 -5.06 1.91
CA LEU A 298 2.35 -4.38 1.61
C LEU A 298 2.53 -4.17 0.10
N GLY A 299 2.15 -5.17 -0.70
CA GLY A 299 2.15 -5.12 -2.16
C GLY A 299 1.25 -4.03 -2.77
N GLN A 300 0.33 -3.41 -2.01
CA GLN A 300 -0.42 -2.25 -2.49
C GLN A 300 0.44 -0.97 -2.55
N PHE A 301 1.46 -0.89 -1.70
CA PHE A 301 2.31 0.29 -1.52
C PHE A 301 3.71 0.13 -2.10
N ALA A 302 4.35 -1.03 -1.93
CA ALA A 302 5.72 -1.28 -2.40
C ALA A 302 5.74 -1.70 -3.89
N PRO A 303 6.23 -0.86 -4.83
CA PRO A 303 6.15 -1.17 -6.24
C PRO A 303 7.27 -2.06 -6.79
N VAL A 304 8.36 -2.38 -6.10
CA VAL A 304 9.28 -3.45 -6.55
C VAL A 304 9.90 -4.21 -5.38
N GLY A 305 9.71 -5.54 -5.37
CA GLY A 305 10.28 -6.46 -4.38
C GLY A 305 9.59 -6.43 -2.99
N GLN A 306 9.80 -7.49 -2.22
CA GLN A 306 9.34 -7.56 -0.82
C GLN A 306 10.16 -6.56 0.03
N PRO A 307 9.53 -5.77 0.93
CA PRO A 307 10.20 -4.70 1.68
C PRO A 307 11.52 -5.08 2.38
N SER A 308 11.66 -6.33 2.84
CA SER A 308 12.78 -6.79 3.66
C SER A 308 14.01 -7.33 2.89
N THR A 309 14.04 -7.38 1.54
CA THR A 309 15.16 -8.07 0.84
C THR A 309 16.32 -7.16 0.41
N THR A 310 16.07 -5.88 0.07
CA THR A 310 17.10 -4.94 -0.42
C THR A 310 16.79 -3.46 -0.15
N GLY A 311 15.80 -3.16 0.69
CA GLY A 311 15.21 -1.83 0.83
C GLY A 311 14.21 -1.57 -0.30
N GLY A 312 12.93 -1.42 0.05
CA GLY A 312 11.83 -1.37 -0.92
C GLY A 312 11.94 -0.20 -1.89
N ALA A 313 12.22 -0.48 -3.16
CA ALA A 313 12.15 0.56 -4.19
C ALA A 313 10.70 1.05 -4.32
N GLY A 314 10.52 2.38 -4.30
CA GLY A 314 9.20 3.02 -4.25
C GLY A 314 8.62 3.26 -2.86
N MET A 315 9.33 2.90 -1.80
CA MET A 315 9.03 3.35 -0.43
C MET A 315 9.96 4.50 -0.04
N VAL A 316 9.48 5.42 0.79
CA VAL A 316 10.30 6.49 1.35
C VAL A 316 10.92 5.97 2.65
N PRO A 317 12.26 5.96 2.80
CA PRO A 317 12.87 5.67 4.09
C PRO A 317 12.36 6.66 5.14
N LEU A 318 11.94 6.15 6.29
CA LEU A 318 12.04 6.94 7.49
C LEU A 318 13.54 7.21 7.69
N THR A 319 13.89 8.45 8.06
CA THR A 319 15.19 8.65 8.69
C THR A 319 15.19 7.84 10.00
N MET A 320 16.33 7.49 10.61
CA MET A 320 16.35 6.76 11.89
C MET A 320 17.46 7.27 12.82
N LYS A 321 17.14 7.42 14.10
CA LYS A 321 18.09 7.69 15.21
C LYS A 321 18.06 6.46 16.12
N PRO A 322 19.15 5.68 16.18
CA PRO A 322 19.19 4.46 16.99
C PRO A 322 18.94 4.64 18.49
N ASP A 323 19.06 5.86 19.05
CA ASP A 323 18.89 6.15 20.48
C ASP A 323 17.43 6.42 20.91
N LYS A 324 16.45 6.38 19.99
CA LYS A 324 15.04 6.75 20.24
C LYS A 324 14.02 5.63 20.03
N ALA A 325 14.43 4.36 20.16
CA ALA A 325 13.53 3.22 19.99
C ALA A 325 12.57 3.06 21.17
N PHE A 326 11.32 2.65 20.91
CA PHE A 326 10.34 2.42 21.97
C PHE A 326 10.67 1.20 22.85
N PRO A 327 10.38 1.25 24.17
CA PRO A 327 10.47 0.08 25.03
C PRO A 327 9.38 -0.94 24.70
N ASN A 328 9.76 -2.12 24.19
CA ASN A 328 8.83 -3.23 23.98
C ASN A 328 8.30 -3.79 25.33
N PRO A 329 7.00 -3.67 25.65
CA PRO A 329 6.43 -4.23 26.89
C PRO A 329 6.39 -5.77 26.90
N TYR A 330 6.58 -6.43 25.77
CA TYR A 330 6.45 -7.89 25.60
C TYR A 330 7.76 -8.66 25.81
N GLY A 331 8.90 -7.97 25.98
CA GLY A 331 10.17 -8.60 26.34
C GLY A 331 10.72 -9.58 25.29
N GLY A 332 11.00 -9.09 24.08
CA GLY A 332 11.63 -9.90 23.03
C GLY A 332 11.84 -9.14 21.72
N THR A 333 12.25 -9.85 20.67
CA THR A 333 12.34 -9.33 19.29
C THR A 333 10.97 -9.16 18.61
N THR A 334 9.88 -9.60 19.24
CA THR A 334 8.52 -9.54 18.70
C THR A 334 7.78 -8.30 19.21
N GLY A 335 7.52 -7.37 18.30
CA GLY A 335 6.96 -6.03 18.51
C GLY A 335 7.70 -5.04 17.61
N ASN A 336 7.06 -3.94 17.18
CA ASN A 336 7.64 -2.99 16.22
C ASN A 336 8.72 -2.11 16.91
N ASN A 337 9.86 -2.72 17.24
CA ASN A 337 10.87 -2.25 18.19
C ASN A 337 11.77 -1.11 17.65
N SER A 338 11.27 -0.38 16.65
CA SER A 338 12.04 0.42 15.69
C SER A 338 11.35 1.71 15.25
N SER A 339 10.09 1.94 15.63
CA SER A 339 9.51 3.28 15.51
C SER A 339 10.28 4.24 16.41
N THR A 340 10.85 5.25 15.75
CA THR A 340 11.82 6.21 16.24
C THR A 340 11.43 7.58 15.62
N GLU A 341 11.89 8.69 16.20
CA GLU A 341 11.40 10.07 15.98
C GLU A 341 11.74 10.73 14.61
N PHE A 342 10.86 10.70 13.57
CA PHE A 342 11.24 11.17 12.21
C PHE A 342 10.29 11.96 11.32
N GLY A 343 10.87 12.96 10.65
CA GLY A 343 10.41 13.40 9.33
C GLY A 343 10.76 12.37 8.24
N THR A 344 9.83 12.15 7.33
CA THR A 344 10.07 11.39 6.09
C THR A 344 10.67 12.31 5.03
N ASN A 345 11.44 11.76 4.08
CA ASN A 345 11.96 12.52 2.94
C ASN A 345 10.86 12.77 1.91
N ILE A 346 9.89 13.61 2.25
CA ILE A 346 8.87 14.12 1.32
C ILE A 346 9.20 15.57 0.98
N GLN A 347 9.38 15.83 -0.31
CA GLN A 347 9.57 17.16 -0.86
C GLN A 347 8.19 17.77 -1.15
N VAL A 348 7.90 18.90 -0.51
CA VAL A 348 6.67 19.68 -0.73
C VAL A 348 6.97 20.83 -1.69
N SER A 349 6.04 21.14 -2.59
CA SER A 349 6.13 22.29 -3.48
C SER A 349 4.79 23.03 -3.66
N LEU A 350 4.88 24.31 -4.04
CA LEU A 350 3.74 25.18 -4.32
C LEU A 350 3.80 25.70 -5.76
N THR A 351 2.73 25.51 -6.53
CA THR A 351 2.59 26.02 -7.91
C THR A 351 1.44 27.04 -8.00
N PRO A 352 1.67 28.27 -8.51
CA PRO A 352 0.63 29.29 -8.64
C PRO A 352 -0.51 28.89 -9.59
N ALA A 353 -1.69 29.48 -9.40
CA ALA A 353 -2.91 29.16 -10.16
C ALA A 353 -2.80 29.44 -11.69
N GLY A 354 -1.92 30.35 -12.11
CA GLY A 354 -1.63 30.65 -13.52
C GLY A 354 -0.46 29.85 -14.12
N GLY A 355 0.08 28.87 -13.38
CA GLY A 355 1.37 28.25 -13.68
C GLY A 355 2.57 29.11 -13.25
N GLY A 356 3.77 28.54 -13.32
CA GLY A 356 5.02 29.18 -12.92
C GLY A 356 5.99 28.19 -12.29
N THR A 357 7.22 28.65 -12.01
CA THR A 357 8.23 27.84 -11.31
C THR A 357 7.74 27.46 -9.91
N PRO A 358 7.65 26.15 -9.57
CA PRO A 358 7.25 25.74 -8.23
C PRO A 358 8.29 26.18 -7.19
N VAL A 359 7.81 26.64 -6.03
CA VAL A 359 8.66 26.84 -4.83
C VAL A 359 8.75 25.50 -4.11
N VAL A 360 9.93 25.14 -3.58
CA VAL A 360 10.23 23.78 -3.08
C VAL A 360 10.85 23.80 -1.69
N THR A 361 10.46 22.88 -0.80
CA THR A 361 11.11 22.67 0.51
C THR A 361 12.51 22.07 0.34
N PRO A 362 13.57 22.64 0.93
CA PRO A 362 14.91 22.08 0.86
C PRO A 362 15.03 20.67 1.46
N LEU A 363 15.89 19.87 0.84
CA LEU A 363 16.29 18.55 1.33
C LEU A 363 16.90 18.66 2.75
N GLY A 364 16.54 17.73 3.64
CA GLY A 364 17.02 17.68 5.03
C GLY A 364 16.10 18.35 6.07
N ALA A 365 15.11 19.16 5.65
CA ALA A 365 14.06 19.62 6.56
C ALA A 365 13.01 18.52 6.85
N GLY A 366 12.81 17.60 5.90
CA GLY A 366 11.80 16.55 5.95
C GLY A 366 10.35 17.07 5.85
N ALA A 367 9.41 16.15 5.83
CA ALA A 367 8.01 16.43 6.08
C ALA A 367 7.43 15.46 7.13
N LEU A 368 6.41 15.93 7.83
CA LEU A 368 5.62 15.19 8.80
C LEU A 368 4.27 14.83 8.14
N LEU A 369 3.84 13.58 8.24
CA LEU A 369 2.46 13.17 7.90
C LEU A 369 1.63 13.02 9.18
N ASP A 370 0.73 13.98 9.41
CA ASP A 370 0.02 14.17 10.67
C ASP A 370 -1.50 14.26 10.43
N SER A 371 -2.24 13.30 10.97
CA SER A 371 -3.72 13.24 10.92
C SER A 371 -4.40 14.04 12.03
N GLY A 372 -3.69 14.39 13.11
CA GLY A 372 -4.14 15.27 14.17
C GLY A 372 -4.14 16.75 13.74
N THR A 373 -3.27 17.13 12.80
CA THR A 373 -3.27 18.46 12.18
C THR A 373 -4.19 18.49 10.94
N GLY A 374 -5.24 19.33 10.97
CA GLY A 374 -6.20 19.46 9.86
C GLY A 374 -5.71 20.29 8.66
N ASP A 375 -5.01 21.40 8.91
CA ASP A 375 -4.44 22.28 7.88
C ASP A 375 -2.97 21.98 7.64
N ASN A 376 -2.46 22.21 6.43
CA ASN A 376 -1.02 22.04 6.18
C ASN A 376 -0.22 23.16 6.84
N THR A 377 0.90 22.81 7.48
CA THR A 377 1.84 23.79 8.05
C THR A 377 3.15 23.72 7.28
N LEU A 378 3.46 24.75 6.51
CA LEU A 378 4.55 24.75 5.55
C LEU A 378 5.81 25.41 6.12
N SER A 379 6.98 24.87 5.75
CA SER A 379 8.27 25.46 6.12
C SER A 379 8.42 26.89 5.58
N LYS A 380 9.06 27.78 6.35
CA LYS A 380 9.36 29.16 5.91
C LYS A 380 10.14 29.24 4.60
N SER A 381 10.90 28.19 4.26
CA SER A 381 11.67 28.09 3.02
C SER A 381 10.78 28.04 1.75
N LEU A 382 9.50 27.68 1.88
CA LEU A 382 8.52 27.69 0.78
C LEU A 382 7.93 29.08 0.49
N ASN A 383 8.33 30.12 1.22
CA ASN A 383 7.77 31.46 1.07
C ASN A 383 8.31 32.17 -0.21
N SER A 384 7.43 32.43 -1.16
CA SER A 384 7.68 33.31 -2.30
C SER A 384 6.82 34.57 -2.24
N THR A 385 7.33 35.66 -2.81
CA THR A 385 6.61 36.95 -2.98
C THR A 385 5.30 36.86 -3.80
N THR A 386 5.01 35.71 -4.41
CA THR A 386 3.79 35.42 -5.18
C THR A 386 2.69 34.71 -4.37
N VAL A 387 2.83 34.51 -3.04
CA VAL A 387 1.87 33.76 -2.21
C VAL A 387 1.42 34.56 -0.97
N SER A 388 0.27 35.23 -1.11
CA SER A 388 -0.44 36.14 -0.19
C SER A 388 0.27 37.39 0.35
N ALA A 389 -0.45 38.51 0.25
CA ALA A 389 0.01 39.87 0.53
C ALA A 389 0.41 40.20 1.99
N LYS A 390 0.50 39.21 2.89
CA LYS A 390 0.96 39.37 4.29
C LYS A 390 1.82 38.21 4.83
N GLY A 391 2.26 37.27 3.99
CA GLY A 391 3.34 36.31 4.32
C GLY A 391 3.08 35.30 5.44
N LYS A 392 1.81 34.93 5.72
CA LYS A 392 1.44 33.91 6.74
C LYS A 392 0.50 32.79 6.25
N SER A 393 -0.11 32.94 5.08
CA SER A 393 -1.11 32.01 4.52
C SER A 393 -0.86 31.79 3.03
N VAL A 394 -1.36 30.68 2.48
CA VAL A 394 -1.29 30.39 1.04
C VAL A 394 -2.62 30.71 0.36
N ASP A 395 -2.58 31.34 -0.82
CA ASP A 395 -3.79 31.75 -1.54
C ASP A 395 -4.58 30.58 -2.17
N ALA A 396 -5.87 30.81 -2.43
CA ALA A 396 -6.74 29.82 -3.07
C ALA A 396 -6.29 29.49 -4.50
N ASN A 397 -6.54 28.26 -4.93
CA ASN A 397 -6.16 27.68 -6.23
C ASN A 397 -4.63 27.53 -6.47
N VAL A 398 -3.77 27.85 -5.49
CA VAL A 398 -2.38 27.37 -5.48
C VAL A 398 -2.39 25.85 -5.37
N THR A 399 -1.61 25.15 -6.20
CA THR A 399 -1.48 23.69 -6.11
C THR A 399 -0.34 23.35 -5.15
N LEU A 400 -0.67 22.70 -4.03
CA LEU A 400 0.31 22.04 -3.17
C LEU A 400 0.58 20.65 -3.74
N SER A 401 1.86 20.31 -3.93
CA SER A 401 2.30 18.97 -4.32
C SER A 401 3.25 18.41 -3.28
N ALA A 402 3.22 17.10 -3.09
CA ALA A 402 4.08 16.35 -2.18
C ALA A 402 4.56 15.08 -2.89
N ILE A 403 5.88 14.87 -2.92
CA ILE A 403 6.50 13.69 -3.54
C ILE A 403 7.56 13.12 -2.62
N GLY A 404 7.62 11.80 -2.48
CA GLY A 404 8.71 11.16 -1.74
C GLY A 404 10.01 11.24 -2.54
N VAL A 405 11.12 11.55 -1.87
CA VAL A 405 12.45 11.66 -2.43
C VAL A 405 13.45 10.78 -1.66
N THR A 406 14.52 10.40 -2.32
CA THR A 406 15.68 9.74 -1.71
C THR A 406 16.43 10.72 -0.80
N SER A 407 17.41 10.22 -0.04
CA SER A 407 18.34 11.06 0.74
C SER A 407 19.20 12.01 -0.11
N THR A 408 19.19 11.89 -1.44
CA THR A 408 19.84 12.80 -2.38
C THR A 408 18.87 13.79 -3.05
N GLY A 409 17.57 13.75 -2.71
CA GLY A 409 16.54 14.63 -3.26
C GLY A 409 15.97 14.21 -4.62
N ALA A 410 16.40 13.07 -5.18
CA ALA A 410 15.78 12.52 -6.38
C ALA A 410 14.41 11.89 -6.01
N PRO A 411 13.34 12.06 -6.82
CA PRO A 411 12.08 11.35 -6.61
C PRO A 411 12.27 9.85 -6.43
N VAL A 412 11.58 9.24 -5.46
CA VAL A 412 11.58 7.79 -5.30
C VAL A 412 10.83 7.18 -6.50
N PRO A 413 11.46 6.33 -7.32
CA PRO A 413 10.81 5.79 -8.51
C PRO A 413 9.60 4.92 -8.15
N GLY A 414 8.52 5.03 -8.94
CA GLY A 414 7.27 4.30 -8.69
C GLY A 414 6.37 4.86 -7.58
N LEU A 415 6.76 5.94 -6.89
CA LEU A 415 5.91 6.62 -5.92
C LEU A 415 5.16 7.79 -6.57
N PRO A 416 3.84 7.98 -6.34
CA PRO A 416 3.09 9.08 -6.93
C PRO A 416 3.45 10.44 -6.35
N THR A 417 3.17 11.50 -7.09
CA THR A 417 2.99 12.83 -6.50
C THR A 417 1.56 12.89 -5.92
N SER A 418 1.41 13.29 -4.65
CA SER A 418 0.11 13.73 -4.13
C SER A 418 -0.06 15.22 -4.43
N SER A 419 -1.18 15.66 -5.01
CA SER A 419 -1.39 17.09 -5.31
C SER A 419 -2.82 17.56 -5.08
N ALA A 420 -2.97 18.70 -4.41
CA ALA A 420 -4.26 19.34 -4.11
C ALA A 420 -4.22 20.84 -4.41
N LYS A 421 -5.33 21.38 -4.91
CA LYS A 421 -5.54 22.83 -4.97
C LYS A 421 -5.98 23.35 -3.61
N LEU A 422 -5.30 24.37 -3.12
CA LEU A 422 -5.60 24.93 -1.81
C LEU A 422 -6.87 25.78 -1.86
N THR A 423 -7.66 25.75 -0.79
CA THR A 423 -9.04 26.26 -0.76
C THR A 423 -9.22 27.40 0.24
N LYS A 424 -8.22 28.26 0.41
CA LYS A 424 -8.21 29.38 1.37
C LYS A 424 -9.58 30.06 1.53
N ASP A 425 -9.98 30.24 2.78
CA ASP A 425 -11.23 30.86 3.23
C ASP A 425 -12.54 30.13 2.82
N ALA A 426 -12.47 29.00 2.11
CA ALA A 426 -13.64 28.13 1.87
C ALA A 426 -13.99 27.32 3.12
N SER A 427 -15.24 27.41 3.58
CA SER A 427 -15.75 26.58 4.67
C SER A 427 -16.52 25.37 4.11
N PRO A 428 -16.25 24.14 4.59
CA PRO A 428 -15.23 23.76 5.57
C PRO A 428 -13.79 23.83 5.05
N ILE A 429 -12.90 24.33 5.89
CA ILE A 429 -11.48 24.48 5.57
C ILE A 429 -10.80 23.11 5.64
N THR A 430 -10.49 22.54 4.46
CA THR A 430 -10.00 21.13 4.33
C THR A 430 -8.65 21.04 3.62
N TYR A 431 -8.36 21.95 2.70
CA TYR A 431 -7.10 22.01 1.95
C TYR A 431 -6.49 23.41 2.10
N ASN A 432 -6.31 23.87 3.33
CA ASN A 432 -5.64 25.13 3.60
C ASN A 432 -4.17 24.90 3.96
N ALA A 433 -3.38 25.96 3.85
CA ALA A 433 -1.98 25.94 4.23
C ALA A 433 -1.55 27.29 4.84
N SER A 434 -0.81 27.20 5.94
CA SER A 434 -0.15 28.34 6.59
C SER A 434 1.36 28.12 6.61
N PHE A 435 2.14 29.19 6.76
CA PHE A 435 3.58 29.06 6.98
C PHE A 435 3.87 29.06 8.48
N ASP A 436 4.72 28.16 8.95
CA ASP A 436 5.22 28.22 10.33
C ASP A 436 5.90 29.58 10.56
N THR A 437 5.49 30.29 11.62
CA THR A 437 6.07 31.59 11.99
C THR A 437 7.04 31.49 13.17
N GLY A 438 7.05 30.37 13.91
CA GLY A 438 7.68 30.21 15.22
C GLY A 438 9.17 29.88 15.19
N ASN A 439 9.64 28.98 14.30
CA ASN A 439 11.03 28.49 14.37
C ASN A 439 11.69 28.39 12.97
N PRO A 440 12.86 29.02 12.73
CA PRO A 440 13.59 28.84 11.47
C PRO A 440 14.29 27.47 11.43
N GLY A 441 13.66 26.48 10.79
CA GLY A 441 14.24 25.15 10.57
C GLY A 441 13.25 23.98 10.54
N THR A 442 11.95 24.25 10.65
CA THR A 442 10.91 23.22 10.74
C THR A 442 10.59 22.54 9.41
N ALA A 443 10.32 21.23 9.50
CA ALA A 443 9.70 20.40 8.47
C ALA A 443 8.36 20.98 8.01
N SER A 444 7.89 20.59 6.82
CA SER A 444 6.49 20.84 6.45
C SER A 444 5.60 19.74 7.03
N THR A 445 4.53 20.10 7.74
CA THR A 445 3.48 19.18 8.18
C THR A 445 2.39 19.10 7.12
N LEU A 446 2.23 17.92 6.53
CA LEU A 446 1.12 17.60 5.65
C LEU A 446 0.00 16.98 6.51
N GLY A 447 -1.10 17.73 6.59
CA GLY A 447 -2.22 17.41 7.47
C GLY A 447 -3.14 16.34 6.91
N LEU A 448 -4.31 16.19 7.55
CA LEU A 448 -5.42 15.33 7.13
C LEU A 448 -5.74 15.38 5.62
N SER A 449 -5.56 16.55 4.99
CA SER A 449 -5.73 16.77 3.55
C SER A 449 -4.91 15.80 2.65
N PHE A 450 -3.76 15.30 3.13
CA PHE A 450 -2.95 14.30 2.43
C PHE A 450 -3.58 12.90 2.51
N PHE A 451 -4.04 12.51 3.70
CA PHE A 451 -4.70 11.22 3.97
C PHE A 451 -6.05 11.10 3.25
N MET A 452 -6.77 12.20 3.05
CA MET A 452 -8.00 12.21 2.22
C MET A 452 -7.78 11.88 0.74
N GLN A 453 -6.52 11.89 0.27
CA GLN A 453 -6.14 11.65 -1.13
C GLN A 453 -5.30 10.39 -1.32
N ASN A 454 -4.72 9.85 -0.24
CA ASN A 454 -3.85 8.69 -0.27
C ASN A 454 -4.15 7.76 0.91
N SER A 455 -4.19 6.45 0.65
CA SER A 455 -3.89 5.47 1.70
C SER A 455 -2.42 5.62 2.08
N VAL A 456 -2.09 5.53 3.37
CA VAL A 456 -0.72 5.72 3.88
C VAL A 456 -0.29 4.48 4.68
N LEU A 457 0.84 3.89 4.30
CA LEU A 457 1.48 2.77 4.98
C LEU A 457 2.63 3.28 5.86
N TYR A 458 2.61 2.87 7.12
CA TYR A 458 3.71 2.98 8.07
C TYR A 458 4.26 1.59 8.36
N ASP A 459 5.31 1.20 7.63
CA ASP A 459 6.08 -0.01 7.93
C ASP A 459 7.10 0.31 9.04
N LEU A 460 6.64 0.19 10.28
CA LEU A 460 7.45 0.51 11.45
C LEU A 460 8.61 -0.48 11.66
N ALA A 461 8.52 -1.69 11.12
CA ALA A 461 9.54 -2.73 11.34
C ALA A 461 10.73 -2.57 10.39
N ASP A 462 10.46 -2.44 9.08
CA ASP A 462 11.52 -2.22 8.09
C ASP A 462 11.92 -0.74 7.99
N GLY A 463 11.14 0.18 8.59
CA GLY A 463 11.50 1.59 8.72
C GLY A 463 11.12 2.45 7.51
N PHE A 464 9.98 2.15 6.89
CA PHE A 464 9.56 2.77 5.64
C PHE A 464 8.16 3.38 5.71
N LEU A 465 7.96 4.41 4.89
CA LEU A 465 6.67 5.03 4.63
C LEU A 465 6.29 4.86 3.17
N GLY A 466 5.07 4.40 2.92
CA GLY A 466 4.49 4.30 1.57
C GLY A 466 3.19 5.06 1.50
N TYR A 467 2.78 5.48 0.32
CA TYR A 467 1.42 5.98 0.09
C TYR A 467 0.96 5.68 -1.33
N THR A 468 -0.35 5.60 -1.51
CA THR A 468 -0.96 5.23 -2.79
C THR A 468 -2.31 5.94 -2.95
N PRO A 469 -2.64 6.44 -4.17
CA PRO A 469 -3.95 7.03 -4.44
C PRO A 469 -5.06 5.97 -4.51
N PHE A 470 -4.70 4.69 -4.55
CA PHE A 470 -5.64 3.58 -4.56
C PHE A 470 -6.31 3.43 -3.18
N PHE A 471 -7.63 3.26 -3.14
CA PHE A 471 -8.35 2.88 -1.94
C PHE A 471 -8.01 1.43 -1.60
N VAL A 472 -7.24 1.20 -0.53
CA VAL A 472 -6.72 -0.12 -0.16
C VAL A 472 -7.70 -0.88 0.73
N THR A 473 -8.00 -2.12 0.37
CA THR A 473 -8.76 -3.06 1.21
C THR A 473 -8.32 -4.51 0.97
N ASP A 474 -8.40 -5.34 2.01
CA ASP A 474 -8.17 -6.79 2.01
C ASP A 474 -9.44 -7.60 1.66
N ALA A 475 -10.53 -6.92 1.28
CA ALA A 475 -11.81 -7.52 0.94
C ALA A 475 -11.70 -8.62 -0.13
N SER A 476 -12.08 -9.85 0.21
CA SER A 476 -12.20 -10.93 -0.77
C SER A 476 -13.51 -10.83 -1.54
N ILE A 477 -13.48 -11.07 -2.85
CA ILE A 477 -14.61 -10.91 -3.77
C ILE A 477 -14.90 -12.25 -4.46
N VAL A 478 -16.17 -12.60 -4.59
CA VAL A 478 -16.63 -13.78 -5.34
C VAL A 478 -17.42 -13.31 -6.56
N THR A 479 -16.90 -13.54 -7.76
CA THR A 479 -17.56 -13.21 -9.02
C THR A 479 -18.55 -14.32 -9.41
N PRO A 480 -19.83 -14.00 -9.66
CA PRO A 480 -20.82 -15.00 -10.07
C PRO A 480 -20.68 -15.35 -11.56
N ALA A 481 -21.26 -16.48 -11.97
CA ALA A 481 -21.29 -16.87 -13.38
C ALA A 481 -22.11 -15.91 -14.27
N SER A 482 -22.95 -15.06 -13.67
CA SER A 482 -23.77 -14.07 -14.38
C SER A 482 -23.00 -12.84 -14.86
N GLY A 483 -21.75 -12.64 -14.45
CA GLY A 483 -20.93 -11.52 -14.95
C GLY A 483 -19.72 -11.17 -14.09
N PRO A 484 -18.83 -10.33 -14.61
CA PRO A 484 -17.55 -9.99 -13.98
C PRO A 484 -17.69 -9.05 -12.77
N LEU A 485 -16.59 -8.87 -12.04
CA LEU A 485 -16.31 -7.62 -11.32
C LEU A 485 -16.01 -6.53 -12.36
N THR A 486 -16.72 -5.41 -12.32
CA THR A 486 -16.47 -4.24 -13.18
C THR A 486 -16.02 -3.04 -12.37
N VAL A 487 -14.91 -2.42 -12.80
CA VAL A 487 -14.36 -1.16 -12.29
C VAL A 487 -14.30 -0.16 -13.44
N ASP A 488 -14.73 1.09 -13.23
CA ASP A 488 -14.77 2.15 -14.24
C ASP A 488 -14.35 3.52 -13.67
N GLY A 489 -14.31 4.55 -14.53
CA GLY A 489 -13.91 5.91 -14.14
C GLY A 489 -14.85 6.65 -13.17
N THR A 490 -15.95 6.04 -12.72
CA THR A 490 -16.76 6.54 -11.60
C THR A 490 -16.27 6.02 -10.24
N ASN A 491 -15.38 5.02 -10.23
CA ASN A 491 -14.74 4.55 -9.01
C ASN A 491 -13.45 5.35 -8.72
N VAL A 492 -13.16 5.58 -7.43
CA VAL A 492 -11.77 5.82 -7.01
C VAL A 492 -10.91 4.59 -7.37
N PRO A 493 -9.65 4.77 -7.81
CA PRO A 493 -8.73 3.67 -8.07
C PRO A 493 -8.75 2.63 -6.93
N ILE A 494 -8.97 1.35 -7.24
CA ILE A 494 -9.22 0.31 -6.22
C ILE A 494 -7.96 -0.53 -6.01
N GLY A 495 -7.46 -0.58 -4.77
CA GLY A 495 -6.34 -1.42 -4.36
C GLY A 495 -6.83 -2.63 -3.59
N LEU A 496 -6.85 -3.81 -4.23
CA LEU A 496 -7.40 -5.04 -3.66
C LEU A 496 -6.30 -6.02 -3.24
N ALA A 497 -6.13 -6.15 -1.92
CA ALA A 497 -5.27 -7.14 -1.27
C ALA A 497 -6.01 -8.44 -0.92
N GLY A 498 -7.35 -8.46 -1.05
CA GLY A 498 -8.18 -9.66 -0.96
C GLY A 498 -8.28 -10.44 -2.26
N VAL A 499 -8.65 -11.72 -2.17
CA VAL A 499 -8.73 -12.63 -3.32
C VAL A 499 -10.01 -12.39 -4.11
N ILE A 500 -9.89 -12.13 -5.42
CA ILE A 500 -11.00 -12.31 -6.37
C ILE A 500 -11.07 -13.79 -6.77
N SER A 501 -12.24 -14.39 -6.65
CA SER A 501 -12.52 -15.82 -6.87
C SER A 501 -13.81 -16.00 -7.67
N GLY A 502 -14.11 -17.23 -8.10
CA GLY A 502 -15.38 -17.60 -8.73
C GLY A 502 -15.37 -17.64 -10.27
N PRO A 503 -16.46 -18.12 -10.90
CA PRO A 503 -16.51 -18.35 -12.35
C PRO A 503 -16.60 -17.08 -13.22
N GLY A 504 -16.90 -15.91 -12.64
CA GLY A 504 -16.95 -14.65 -13.36
C GLY A 504 -15.55 -14.10 -13.72
N GLY A 505 -15.52 -13.06 -14.55
CA GLY A 505 -14.29 -12.38 -14.95
C GLY A 505 -13.98 -11.09 -14.17
N VAL A 506 -13.02 -10.31 -14.69
CA VAL A 506 -12.72 -8.95 -14.25
C VAL A 506 -12.73 -8.02 -15.45
N THR A 507 -13.42 -6.89 -15.35
CA THR A 507 -13.52 -5.87 -16.40
C THR A 507 -13.09 -4.51 -15.86
N VAL A 508 -12.03 -3.94 -16.43
CA VAL A 508 -11.61 -2.56 -16.15
C VAL A 508 -11.99 -1.69 -17.35
N ASN A 509 -13.05 -0.91 -17.20
CA ASN A 509 -13.58 0.01 -18.19
C ASN A 509 -12.75 1.32 -18.25
N SER A 510 -13.08 2.19 -19.22
CA SER A 510 -12.42 3.48 -19.39
C SER A 510 -12.43 4.33 -18.11
N GLY A 511 -11.28 4.91 -17.76
CA GLY A 511 -11.06 5.65 -16.51
C GLY A 511 -10.92 4.78 -15.26
N GLY A 512 -11.28 3.48 -15.32
CA GLY A 512 -11.13 2.56 -14.21
C GLY A 512 -9.67 2.20 -13.95
N ALA A 513 -9.31 2.11 -12.68
CA ALA A 513 -7.99 1.65 -12.24
C ALA A 513 -8.16 0.62 -11.12
N LEU A 514 -7.57 -0.56 -11.32
CA LEU A 514 -7.63 -1.68 -10.39
C LEU A 514 -6.21 -2.21 -10.16
N GLN A 515 -5.78 -2.25 -8.91
CA GLN A 515 -4.51 -2.83 -8.50
C GLN A 515 -4.75 -4.09 -7.66
N LEU A 516 -4.26 -5.22 -8.14
CA LEU A 516 -4.41 -6.53 -7.50
C LEU A 516 -3.09 -6.97 -6.87
N SER A 517 -3.13 -7.29 -5.57
CA SER A 517 -1.97 -7.85 -4.86
C SER A 517 -2.19 -9.21 -4.22
N ALA A 518 -3.41 -9.76 -4.32
CA ALA A 518 -3.70 -11.15 -4.00
C ALA A 518 -3.43 -12.09 -5.17
N THR A 519 -3.18 -13.37 -4.87
CA THR A 519 -3.23 -14.45 -5.86
C THR A 519 -4.69 -14.73 -6.21
N ASN A 520 -5.15 -14.26 -7.37
CA ASN A 520 -6.56 -14.36 -7.75
C ASN A 520 -6.90 -15.71 -8.39
N SER A 521 -8.10 -16.20 -8.06
CA SER A 521 -8.60 -17.53 -8.42
C SER A 521 -9.89 -17.49 -9.26
N TYR A 522 -10.27 -16.31 -9.75
CA TYR A 522 -11.38 -16.22 -10.71
C TYR A 522 -11.00 -16.86 -12.05
N THR A 523 -11.96 -17.51 -12.70
CA THR A 523 -11.70 -18.29 -13.93
C THR A 523 -12.27 -17.65 -15.19
N GLY A 524 -13.11 -16.62 -15.07
CA GLY A 524 -13.58 -15.86 -16.23
C GLY A 524 -12.49 -14.96 -16.84
N PRO A 525 -12.77 -14.31 -17.97
CA PRO A 525 -11.79 -13.51 -18.69
C PRO A 525 -11.44 -12.21 -17.95
N THR A 526 -10.23 -11.72 -18.17
CA THR A 526 -9.81 -10.37 -17.82
C THR A 526 -9.98 -9.46 -19.03
N THR A 527 -10.77 -8.40 -18.94
CA THR A 527 -10.98 -7.42 -20.01
C THR A 527 -10.55 -6.04 -19.54
N ILE A 528 -9.68 -5.38 -20.30
CA ILE A 528 -9.20 -4.03 -20.02
C ILE A 528 -9.57 -3.18 -21.23
N ALA A 529 -10.51 -2.26 -21.07
CA ALA A 529 -10.97 -1.36 -22.13
C ALA A 529 -9.97 -0.23 -22.38
N ALA A 530 -10.12 0.49 -23.49
CA ALA A 530 -9.34 1.69 -23.77
C ALA A 530 -9.47 2.73 -22.63
N GLY A 531 -8.35 3.17 -22.09
CA GLY A 531 -8.29 4.05 -20.91
C GLY A 531 -8.57 3.37 -19.57
N GLY A 532 -8.75 2.04 -19.53
CA GLY A 532 -8.76 1.26 -18.29
C GLY A 532 -7.35 0.76 -17.93
N GLN A 533 -7.08 0.57 -16.63
CA GLN A 533 -5.75 0.20 -16.12
C GLN A 533 -5.85 -0.94 -15.10
N LEU A 534 -5.22 -2.07 -15.41
CA LEU A 534 -5.04 -3.19 -14.48
C LEU A 534 -3.56 -3.29 -14.09
N LEU A 535 -3.29 -3.19 -12.79
CA LEU A 535 -1.96 -3.38 -12.21
C LEU A 535 -1.94 -4.68 -11.40
N VAL A 536 -0.92 -5.51 -11.60
CA VAL A 536 -0.59 -6.63 -10.70
C VAL A 536 0.63 -6.23 -9.89
N SER A 537 0.53 -6.37 -8.58
CA SER A 537 1.55 -5.90 -7.64
C SER A 537 1.79 -6.89 -6.50
N GLY A 538 2.92 -6.78 -5.81
CA GLY A 538 3.16 -7.64 -4.64
C GLY A 538 3.22 -9.13 -4.99
N PRO A 539 2.72 -10.02 -4.13
CA PRO A 539 2.54 -11.45 -4.44
C PRO A 539 1.28 -11.72 -5.28
N GLY A 540 0.78 -10.71 -6.01
CA GLY A 540 -0.38 -10.80 -6.86
C GLY A 540 -0.25 -11.90 -7.92
N SER A 541 -1.39 -12.32 -8.48
CA SER A 541 -1.43 -12.99 -9.79
C SER A 541 -2.85 -13.05 -10.35
N ILE A 542 -2.97 -13.31 -11.65
CA ILE A 542 -4.23 -13.56 -12.36
C ILE A 542 -4.20 -14.87 -13.18
N ALA A 543 -3.27 -15.79 -12.90
CA ALA A 543 -3.03 -17.00 -13.70
C ALA A 543 -4.25 -17.91 -13.94
N SER A 544 -5.26 -17.86 -13.05
CA SER A 544 -6.51 -18.62 -13.19
C SER A 544 -7.46 -18.06 -14.26
N SER A 545 -7.30 -16.79 -14.66
CA SER A 545 -8.11 -16.13 -15.69
C SER A 545 -8.02 -16.86 -17.03
N SER A 546 -9.15 -17.05 -17.71
CA SER A 546 -9.21 -17.69 -19.03
C SER A 546 -8.49 -16.93 -20.15
N GLY A 547 -8.02 -15.70 -19.88
CA GLY A 547 -7.24 -14.89 -20.82
C GLY A 547 -7.41 -13.40 -20.60
N VAL A 548 -6.45 -12.61 -21.08
CA VAL A 548 -6.44 -11.15 -21.01
C VAL A 548 -6.73 -10.55 -22.39
N MET A 549 -7.85 -9.84 -22.48
CA MET A 549 -8.15 -8.93 -23.59
C MET A 549 -7.77 -7.51 -23.17
N ASN A 550 -6.59 -7.05 -23.60
CA ASN A 550 -6.02 -5.77 -23.22
C ASN A 550 -6.10 -4.74 -24.36
N ASN A 551 -7.00 -3.78 -24.22
CA ASN A 551 -7.09 -2.57 -25.05
C ASN A 551 -6.73 -1.29 -24.27
N GLY A 552 -6.35 -1.41 -22.99
CA GLY A 552 -5.92 -0.33 -22.10
C GLY A 552 -4.49 -0.56 -21.63
N VAL A 553 -4.25 -0.55 -20.31
CA VAL A 553 -2.96 -0.86 -19.70
C VAL A 553 -3.05 -2.13 -18.85
N PHE A 554 -2.13 -3.07 -19.09
CA PHE A 554 -1.87 -4.21 -18.21
C PHE A 554 -0.42 -4.11 -17.69
N ASP A 555 -0.26 -3.75 -16.43
CA ASP A 555 1.03 -3.48 -15.81
C ASP A 555 1.35 -4.58 -14.79
N ILE A 556 2.46 -5.30 -14.98
CA ILE A 556 2.99 -6.29 -14.04
C ILE A 556 4.33 -5.87 -13.44
N THR A 557 4.78 -4.61 -13.65
CA THR A 557 6.10 -4.15 -13.22
C THR A 557 6.27 -4.19 -11.71
N ARG A 558 5.15 -4.27 -10.99
CA ARG A 558 5.08 -4.26 -9.53
C ARG A 558 4.89 -5.65 -8.91
N ALA A 559 4.72 -6.69 -9.70
CA ALA A 559 4.70 -8.05 -9.19
C ALA A 559 6.06 -8.38 -8.55
N TRP A 560 6.07 -9.22 -7.52
CA TRP A 560 7.30 -9.69 -6.86
C TRP A 560 7.87 -10.95 -7.52
N GLN A 561 7.09 -11.59 -8.40
CA GLN A 561 7.46 -12.77 -9.17
C GLN A 561 7.05 -12.62 -10.64
N ALA A 562 7.51 -13.56 -11.48
CA ALA A 562 7.02 -13.68 -12.86
C ALA A 562 5.51 -13.95 -12.89
N GLU A 563 4.81 -13.33 -13.82
CA GLU A 563 3.37 -13.50 -13.99
C GLU A 563 3.04 -14.57 -15.03
N THR A 564 1.87 -15.19 -14.85
CA THR A 564 1.33 -16.17 -15.78
C THR A 564 -0.08 -15.76 -16.20
N ILE A 565 -0.38 -15.91 -17.49
CA ILE A 565 -1.71 -15.77 -18.08
C ILE A 565 -1.97 -16.91 -19.06
N GLN A 566 -3.24 -17.17 -19.38
CA GLN A 566 -3.59 -18.17 -20.39
C GLN A 566 -3.36 -17.62 -21.81
N ALA A 567 -3.99 -16.50 -22.16
CA ALA A 567 -3.87 -15.86 -23.48
C ALA A 567 -3.74 -14.32 -23.38
N LEU A 568 -3.16 -13.68 -24.39
CA LEU A 568 -3.08 -12.22 -24.54
C LEU A 568 -3.61 -11.77 -25.91
N THR A 569 -4.59 -10.86 -25.90
CA THR A 569 -5.18 -10.26 -27.10
C THR A 569 -5.42 -8.76 -26.93
N GLY A 570 -5.68 -8.06 -28.03
CA GLY A 570 -6.07 -6.63 -28.02
C GLY A 570 -4.96 -5.68 -28.49
N SER A 571 -5.20 -4.37 -28.34
CA SER A 571 -4.35 -3.31 -28.90
C SER A 571 -3.73 -2.36 -27.86
N GLY A 572 -3.76 -2.73 -26.58
CA GLY A 572 -3.32 -1.88 -25.47
C GLY A 572 -1.81 -1.82 -25.24
N GLN A 573 -1.41 -1.52 -24.01
CA GLN A 573 -0.02 -1.56 -23.55
C GLN A 573 0.15 -2.63 -22.47
N VAL A 574 1.24 -3.39 -22.56
CA VAL A 574 1.68 -4.29 -21.49
C VAL A 574 3.02 -3.80 -20.96
N PHE A 575 3.14 -3.67 -19.64
CA PHE A 575 4.39 -3.28 -18.99
C PHE A 575 4.94 -4.40 -18.12
N LEU A 576 6.17 -4.81 -18.37
CA LEU A 576 6.80 -5.99 -17.76
C LEU A 576 7.71 -5.66 -16.57
N GLY A 577 8.28 -4.45 -16.52
CA GLY A 577 9.31 -4.09 -15.56
C GLY A 577 10.57 -4.92 -15.81
N SER A 578 10.96 -5.69 -14.79
CA SER A 578 11.98 -6.74 -14.87
C SER A 578 11.40 -8.15 -14.90
N GLN A 579 10.07 -8.30 -14.99
CA GLN A 579 9.39 -9.59 -14.86
C GLN A 579 9.29 -10.36 -16.18
N ASN A 580 9.15 -11.67 -16.04
CA ASN A 580 8.71 -12.53 -17.14
C ASN A 580 7.18 -12.63 -17.15
N LEU A 581 6.58 -12.50 -18.33
CA LEU A 581 5.17 -12.84 -18.58
C LEU A 581 5.11 -14.17 -19.33
N THR A 582 4.62 -15.21 -18.66
CA THR A 582 4.38 -16.53 -19.28
C THR A 582 2.95 -16.64 -19.81
N ILE A 583 2.80 -16.97 -21.09
CA ILE A 583 1.54 -17.21 -21.78
C ILE A 583 1.41 -18.71 -22.04
N THR A 584 0.47 -19.37 -21.38
CA THR A 584 0.39 -20.85 -21.31
C THR A 584 -0.51 -21.50 -22.36
N ASN A 585 -1.50 -20.77 -22.87
CA ASN A 585 -2.46 -21.22 -23.86
C ASN A 585 -2.77 -20.06 -24.83
N ALA A 586 -1.72 -19.56 -25.50
CA ALA A 586 -1.82 -18.38 -26.34
C ALA A 586 -2.87 -18.57 -27.45
N SER A 587 -3.76 -17.59 -27.60
CA SER A 587 -4.82 -17.64 -28.60
C SER A 587 -5.11 -16.24 -29.15
N GLY A 588 -4.73 -15.99 -30.40
CA GLY A 588 -5.08 -14.78 -31.14
C GLY A 588 -3.96 -13.75 -31.23
N THR A 589 -4.33 -12.49 -31.42
CA THR A 589 -3.41 -11.39 -31.76
C THR A 589 -3.38 -10.32 -30.68
N PHE A 590 -2.16 -9.96 -30.27
CA PHE A 590 -1.89 -8.70 -29.60
C PHE A 590 -1.21 -7.74 -30.59
N SER A 591 -1.89 -6.66 -30.92
CA SER A 591 -1.42 -5.61 -31.85
C SER A 591 -0.89 -4.37 -31.13
N GLY A 592 -0.92 -4.38 -29.80
CA GLY A 592 -0.41 -3.31 -28.95
C GLY A 592 1.12 -3.35 -28.76
N THR A 593 1.61 -2.59 -27.79
CA THR A 593 3.03 -2.54 -27.43
C THR A 593 3.29 -3.24 -26.11
N ILE A 594 4.32 -4.08 -26.07
CA ILE A 594 4.88 -4.62 -24.83
C ILE A 594 6.22 -3.94 -24.56
N ALA A 595 6.42 -3.42 -23.34
CA ALA A 595 7.60 -2.65 -22.95
C ALA A 595 8.01 -2.95 -21.49
N ASP A 596 9.22 -2.51 -21.09
CA ASP A 596 9.67 -2.69 -19.71
C ASP A 596 9.06 -1.64 -18.76
N ASN A 597 9.24 -0.35 -19.01
CA ASN A 597 8.83 0.71 -18.08
C ASN A 597 7.30 0.78 -17.89
N GLY A 598 6.85 0.57 -16.66
CA GLY A 598 5.46 0.65 -16.24
C GLY A 598 4.92 2.06 -16.12
N SER A 599 3.59 2.19 -16.14
CA SER A 599 2.94 3.47 -15.91
C SER A 599 1.52 3.33 -15.39
N TYR A 600 1.19 4.21 -14.44
CA TYR A 600 -0.18 4.47 -13.99
C TYR A 600 -0.49 5.95 -14.15
N SER A 601 -1.62 6.27 -14.76
CA SER A 601 -2.12 7.64 -14.92
C SER A 601 -3.47 7.78 -14.24
N GLY A 602 -3.58 8.68 -13.25
CA GLY A 602 -4.82 8.85 -12.51
C GLY A 602 -4.99 10.26 -11.93
N PRO A 603 -5.97 10.47 -11.03
CA PRO A 603 -6.26 11.79 -10.47
C PRO A 603 -5.09 12.44 -9.71
N GLY A 604 -4.12 11.65 -9.23
CA GLY A 604 -2.87 12.13 -8.62
C GLY A 604 -1.73 12.41 -9.62
N GLY A 605 -1.97 12.29 -10.93
CA GLY A 605 -0.94 12.41 -11.96
C GLY A 605 -0.46 11.07 -12.52
N SER A 606 0.68 11.09 -13.20
CA SER A 606 1.30 9.90 -13.80
C SER A 606 2.48 9.41 -12.95
N ILE A 607 2.50 8.11 -12.70
CA ILE A 607 3.61 7.35 -12.11
C ILE A 607 4.30 6.59 -13.24
N THR A 608 5.63 6.56 -13.21
CA THR A 608 6.44 5.66 -14.05
C THR A 608 7.18 4.68 -13.15
N TYR A 609 7.09 3.39 -13.48
CA TYR A 609 7.80 2.32 -12.80
C TYR A 609 8.98 1.90 -13.68
N PRO A 610 10.23 2.29 -13.37
CA PRO A 610 11.37 1.94 -14.21
C PRO A 610 11.65 0.45 -14.15
N GLY A 611 11.97 -0.15 -15.30
CA GLY A 611 12.38 -1.54 -15.38
C GLY A 611 13.19 -1.82 -16.64
N THR A 612 13.97 -2.89 -16.60
CA THR A 612 14.68 -3.47 -17.74
C THR A 612 14.77 -4.99 -17.56
N GLY A 613 14.98 -5.72 -18.65
CA GLY A 613 15.05 -7.19 -18.64
C GLY A 613 13.69 -7.88 -18.63
N GLY A 614 12.58 -7.14 -18.73
CA GLY A 614 11.25 -7.69 -18.90
C GLY A 614 11.20 -8.63 -20.10
N SER A 615 10.57 -9.80 -19.94
CA SER A 615 10.66 -10.90 -20.91
C SER A 615 9.31 -11.59 -21.11
N ILE A 616 9.17 -12.35 -22.20
CA ILE A 616 7.96 -13.12 -22.51
C ILE A 616 8.31 -14.59 -22.70
N THR A 617 7.45 -15.48 -22.21
CA THR A 617 7.53 -16.92 -22.49
C THR A 617 6.22 -17.44 -23.10
N ILE A 618 6.29 -17.94 -24.34
CA ILE A 618 5.17 -18.61 -25.01
C ILE A 618 5.30 -20.12 -24.76
N ALA A 619 4.60 -20.59 -23.72
CA ALA A 619 4.69 -21.97 -23.25
C ALA A 619 3.73 -22.92 -23.98
N GLY A 620 2.62 -22.41 -24.53
CA GLY A 620 1.66 -23.19 -25.31
C GLY A 620 0.72 -22.31 -26.13
N GLY A 621 -0.03 -22.92 -27.03
CA GLY A 621 -0.90 -22.21 -27.99
C GLY A 621 -0.12 -21.47 -29.08
N THR A 622 -0.78 -20.54 -29.77
CA THR A 622 -0.18 -19.66 -30.79
C THR A 622 -0.46 -18.20 -30.47
N GLN A 623 0.61 -17.44 -30.16
CA GLN A 623 0.55 -15.99 -29.99
C GLN A 623 0.89 -15.30 -31.32
N THR A 624 0.05 -14.37 -31.77
CA THR A 624 0.45 -13.39 -32.77
C THR A 624 0.84 -12.08 -32.08
N LEU A 625 2.03 -11.57 -32.39
CA LEU A 625 2.48 -10.22 -32.03
C LEU A 625 2.61 -9.38 -33.30
N SER A 626 1.73 -8.39 -33.47
CA SER A 626 1.70 -7.53 -34.67
C SER A 626 2.08 -6.08 -34.42
N GLY A 627 2.22 -5.67 -33.15
CA GLY A 627 2.67 -4.34 -32.75
C GLY A 627 4.20 -4.21 -32.59
N VAL A 628 4.64 -3.03 -32.17
CA VAL A 628 6.06 -2.73 -31.87
C VAL A 628 6.32 -3.05 -30.40
N ASN A 629 7.24 -3.97 -30.12
CA ASN A 629 7.60 -4.39 -28.77
C ASN A 629 9.03 -3.96 -28.43
N THR A 630 9.17 -3.31 -27.28
CA THR A 630 10.40 -2.60 -26.87
C THR A 630 10.98 -3.10 -25.54
N TYR A 631 10.44 -4.17 -24.98
CA TYR A 631 11.01 -4.85 -23.82
C TYR A 631 12.41 -5.41 -24.13
N THR A 632 13.31 -5.36 -23.14
CA THR A 632 14.74 -5.64 -23.36
C THR A 632 15.18 -7.06 -23.01
N GLY A 633 14.39 -7.80 -22.23
CA GLY A 633 14.60 -9.23 -21.99
C GLY A 633 14.18 -10.08 -23.19
N GLY A 634 14.76 -11.27 -23.33
CA GLY A 634 14.52 -12.14 -24.49
C GLY A 634 13.09 -12.72 -24.55
N THR A 635 12.68 -13.13 -25.76
CA THR A 635 11.44 -13.89 -25.96
C THR A 635 11.75 -15.38 -25.98
N THR A 636 11.11 -16.18 -25.14
CA THR A 636 11.27 -17.65 -25.13
C THR A 636 10.03 -18.34 -25.67
N ILE A 637 10.19 -19.30 -26.57
CA ILE A 637 9.12 -20.16 -27.08
C ILE A 637 9.44 -21.58 -26.64
N SER A 638 8.94 -21.98 -25.46
CA SER A 638 9.32 -23.26 -24.84
C SER A 638 8.48 -24.45 -25.35
N GLY A 639 7.22 -24.20 -25.76
CA GLY A 639 6.34 -25.23 -26.31
C GLY A 639 5.14 -24.73 -27.12
N GLY A 640 4.95 -23.42 -27.26
CA GLY A 640 3.93 -22.85 -28.15
C GLY A 640 4.49 -22.39 -29.51
N ALA A 641 3.73 -21.54 -30.18
CA ALA A 641 4.14 -20.87 -31.42
C ALA A 641 4.04 -19.35 -31.31
N LEU A 642 4.99 -18.64 -31.91
CA LEU A 642 4.95 -17.19 -32.11
C LEU A 642 4.82 -16.87 -33.59
N ILE A 643 3.79 -16.12 -33.95
CA ILE A 643 3.67 -15.43 -35.24
C ILE A 643 4.04 -13.97 -35.01
N LEU A 644 5.18 -13.54 -35.51
CA LEU A 644 5.65 -12.17 -35.40
C LEU A 644 5.47 -11.46 -36.74
N THR A 645 4.54 -10.51 -36.80
CA THR A 645 4.36 -9.60 -37.95
C THR A 645 4.75 -8.16 -37.63
N GLY A 646 4.94 -7.84 -36.34
CA GLY A 646 5.39 -6.54 -35.85
C GLY A 646 6.90 -6.50 -35.64
N SER A 647 7.36 -6.01 -34.49
CA SER A 647 8.80 -6.05 -34.15
C SER A 647 9.08 -6.43 -32.71
N LEU A 648 10.28 -7.00 -32.49
CA LEU A 648 10.89 -7.27 -31.20
C LEU A 648 12.24 -6.55 -31.12
N ALA A 649 12.44 -5.77 -30.06
CA ALA A 649 13.73 -5.15 -29.74
C ALA A 649 14.76 -6.16 -29.16
N SER A 650 14.31 -7.34 -28.72
CA SER A 650 15.11 -8.36 -28.05
C SER A 650 15.09 -9.71 -28.80
N GLY A 651 16.13 -10.52 -28.56
CA GLY A 651 16.35 -11.78 -29.26
C GLY A 651 15.34 -12.86 -28.89
N VAL A 652 15.18 -13.87 -29.76
CA VAL A 652 14.23 -14.97 -29.60
C VAL A 652 14.95 -16.30 -29.36
N THR A 653 14.54 -17.03 -28.32
CA THR A 653 14.96 -18.42 -28.07
C THR A 653 13.79 -19.36 -28.36
N VAL A 654 13.97 -20.27 -29.31
CA VAL A 654 12.99 -21.28 -29.72
C VAL A 654 13.45 -22.64 -29.19
N GLY A 655 12.72 -23.18 -28.21
CA GLY A 655 12.95 -24.52 -27.68
C GLY A 655 12.59 -25.62 -28.69
N SER A 656 12.96 -26.88 -28.40
CA SER A 656 12.77 -28.01 -29.32
C SER A 656 11.32 -28.25 -29.77
N ASN A 657 10.35 -27.91 -28.91
CA ASN A 657 8.91 -27.99 -29.21
C ASN A 657 8.31 -26.64 -29.64
N GLY A 658 9.12 -25.59 -29.75
CA GLY A 658 8.69 -24.25 -30.11
C GLY A 658 8.67 -24.02 -31.62
N SER A 659 7.78 -23.13 -32.06
CA SER A 659 7.72 -22.66 -33.46
C SER A 659 7.74 -21.13 -33.55
N LEU A 660 8.52 -20.58 -34.47
CA LEU A 660 8.56 -19.16 -34.80
C LEU A 660 8.24 -18.95 -36.28
N SER A 661 7.24 -18.14 -36.57
CA SER A 661 6.99 -17.58 -37.89
C SER A 661 7.25 -16.08 -37.85
N ASN A 662 8.40 -15.63 -38.36
CA ASN A 662 8.74 -14.21 -38.43
C ASN A 662 8.51 -13.65 -39.83
N SER A 663 7.53 -12.77 -39.98
CA SER A 663 7.38 -11.87 -41.13
C SER A 663 7.66 -10.40 -40.77
N GLY A 664 8.05 -10.13 -39.53
CA GLY A 664 8.36 -8.82 -38.97
C GLY A 664 9.87 -8.61 -38.78
N THR A 665 10.25 -7.87 -37.73
CA THR A 665 11.66 -7.59 -37.41
C THR A 665 12.05 -8.07 -36.02
N ILE A 666 13.09 -8.90 -35.92
CA ILE A 666 13.72 -9.31 -34.66
C ILE A 666 15.08 -8.60 -34.55
N THR A 667 15.34 -7.99 -33.40
CA THR A 667 16.66 -7.44 -33.02
C THR A 667 17.27 -8.30 -31.92
N GLY A 668 18.60 -8.47 -31.89
CA GLY A 668 19.27 -9.31 -30.89
C GLY A 668 19.41 -10.79 -31.25
N GLY A 669 19.05 -11.18 -32.48
CA GLY A 669 19.28 -12.52 -33.02
C GLY A 669 18.25 -13.60 -32.62
N VAL A 670 18.53 -14.84 -33.01
CA VAL A 670 17.66 -16.01 -32.78
C VAL A 670 18.49 -17.23 -32.37
N VAL A 671 18.12 -17.88 -31.27
CA VAL A 671 18.63 -19.20 -30.87
C VAL A 671 17.54 -20.23 -31.14
N ASN A 672 17.76 -21.19 -32.04
CA ASN A 672 16.76 -22.15 -32.46
C ASN A 672 17.17 -23.59 -32.20
N ALA A 673 16.38 -24.32 -31.41
CA ALA A 673 16.38 -25.77 -31.30
C ALA A 673 15.09 -26.41 -31.86
N GLY A 674 14.08 -25.61 -32.20
CA GLY A 674 12.78 -26.03 -32.73
C GLY A 674 12.62 -25.71 -34.21
N THR A 675 11.49 -25.10 -34.59
CA THR A 675 11.20 -24.72 -35.99
C THR A 675 11.12 -23.21 -36.16
N VAL A 676 11.88 -22.65 -37.10
CA VAL A 676 11.81 -21.24 -37.51
C VAL A 676 11.48 -21.13 -38.99
N ALA A 677 10.50 -20.30 -39.33
CA ALA A 677 10.27 -19.78 -40.67
C ALA A 677 10.44 -18.26 -40.66
N ASN A 678 11.47 -17.75 -41.34
CA ASN A 678 11.77 -16.33 -41.46
C ASN A 678 11.50 -15.82 -42.88
N SER A 679 10.44 -15.04 -43.06
CA SER A 679 10.20 -14.20 -44.24
C SER A 679 10.49 -12.71 -43.98
N GLY A 680 10.64 -12.32 -42.70
CA GLY A 680 10.98 -10.97 -42.25
C GLY A 680 12.48 -10.72 -42.12
N THR A 681 12.84 -9.80 -41.21
CA THR A 681 14.23 -9.43 -40.92
C THR A 681 14.68 -9.92 -39.55
N ILE A 682 15.88 -10.48 -39.46
CA ILE A 682 16.57 -10.78 -38.20
C ILE A 682 17.88 -9.99 -38.16
N ILE A 683 18.08 -9.21 -37.11
CA ILE A 683 19.29 -8.43 -36.84
C ILE A 683 19.99 -9.04 -35.63
N GLY A 684 21.24 -9.45 -35.79
CA GLY A 684 22.02 -10.16 -34.78
C GLY A 684 22.30 -11.63 -35.14
N THR A 685 22.97 -12.35 -34.24
CA THR A 685 23.44 -13.71 -34.50
C THR A 685 22.30 -14.73 -34.51
N VAL A 686 22.32 -15.64 -35.47
CA VAL A 686 21.47 -16.83 -35.50
C VAL A 686 22.29 -18.05 -35.08
N LEU A 687 21.87 -18.73 -34.01
CA LEU A 687 22.41 -20.02 -33.58
C LEU A 687 21.36 -21.08 -33.87
N ASN A 688 21.57 -21.93 -34.88
CA ASN A 688 20.60 -22.95 -35.28
C ASN A 688 21.09 -24.37 -34.98
N SER A 689 20.32 -25.11 -34.19
CA SER A 689 20.40 -26.57 -34.02
C SER A 689 19.09 -27.28 -34.39
N GLY A 690 18.02 -26.53 -34.66
CA GLY A 690 16.72 -27.03 -35.15
C GLY A 690 16.54 -26.92 -36.66
N ALA A 691 15.30 -26.79 -37.10
CA ALA A 691 14.93 -26.54 -38.50
C ALA A 691 14.71 -25.03 -38.73
N PHE A 692 15.39 -24.45 -39.72
CA PHE A 692 15.33 -23.02 -40.04
C PHE A 692 15.11 -22.82 -41.55
N GLY A 693 13.95 -22.28 -41.92
CA GLY A 693 13.64 -21.82 -43.27
C GLY A 693 13.81 -20.30 -43.39
N ASN A 694 14.71 -19.83 -44.26
CA ASN A 694 14.90 -18.41 -44.55
C ASN A 694 14.44 -18.04 -45.96
N SER A 695 13.37 -17.25 -46.08
CA SER A 695 13.01 -16.50 -47.30
C SER A 695 13.12 -14.98 -47.11
N GLY A 696 13.49 -14.53 -45.91
CA GLY A 696 13.65 -13.13 -45.52
C GLY A 696 15.11 -12.67 -45.51
N THR A 697 15.45 -11.72 -44.65
CA THR A 697 16.81 -11.17 -44.50
C THR A 697 17.40 -11.47 -43.13
N ILE A 698 18.67 -11.89 -43.09
CA ILE A 698 19.46 -12.03 -41.85
C ILE A 698 20.67 -11.09 -41.93
N LEU A 699 20.79 -10.17 -40.96
CA LEU A 699 21.86 -9.19 -40.80
C LEU A 699 22.66 -9.53 -39.53
N GLY A 700 23.70 -10.36 -39.66
CA GLY A 700 24.45 -10.89 -38.51
C GLY A 700 25.25 -12.13 -38.87
N SER A 701 25.75 -12.87 -37.87
CA SER A 701 26.42 -14.15 -38.12
C SER A 701 25.44 -15.31 -38.01
N ILE A 702 25.64 -16.40 -38.77
CA ILE A 702 24.94 -17.67 -38.59
C ILE A 702 25.95 -18.72 -38.15
N ALA A 703 25.63 -19.44 -37.07
CA ALA A 703 26.24 -20.73 -36.74
C ALA A 703 25.17 -21.82 -36.84
N ASN A 704 25.31 -22.74 -37.79
CA ASN A 704 24.38 -23.83 -38.03
C ASN A 704 24.96 -25.20 -37.65
N THR A 705 24.17 -25.98 -36.92
CA THR A 705 24.39 -27.39 -36.55
C THR A 705 23.12 -28.25 -36.76
N GLY A 706 22.03 -27.63 -37.25
CA GLY A 706 20.78 -28.28 -37.60
C GLY A 706 20.46 -28.14 -39.09
N LEU A 707 19.18 -28.17 -39.45
CA LEU A 707 18.75 -27.96 -40.84
C LEU A 707 18.55 -26.47 -41.12
N LEU A 708 19.27 -25.93 -42.11
CA LEU A 708 19.06 -24.59 -42.66
C LEU A 708 18.74 -24.68 -44.15
N GLY A 709 17.68 -24.01 -44.60
CA GLY A 709 17.31 -23.95 -46.01
C GLY A 709 16.49 -22.71 -46.38
N GLY A 710 16.22 -22.53 -47.66
CA GLY A 710 15.42 -21.41 -48.19
C GLY A 710 16.16 -20.59 -49.27
N ASN A 711 15.60 -19.43 -49.61
CA ASN A 711 16.03 -18.56 -50.71
C ASN A 711 16.22 -17.08 -50.30
N GLY A 712 16.26 -16.79 -49.00
CA GLY A 712 16.41 -15.45 -48.45
C GLY A 712 17.85 -14.92 -48.44
N THR A 713 17.99 -13.63 -48.11
CA THR A 713 19.25 -12.90 -48.06
C THR A 713 19.97 -13.12 -46.73
N PHE A 714 21.30 -13.23 -46.78
CA PHE A 714 22.18 -13.30 -45.61
C PHE A 714 23.36 -12.33 -45.77
N ILE A 715 23.67 -11.56 -44.73
CA ILE A 715 24.82 -10.63 -44.69
C ILE A 715 25.58 -10.79 -43.36
N GLY A 716 26.76 -11.43 -43.42
CA GLY A 716 27.70 -11.57 -42.31
C GLY A 716 28.55 -12.85 -42.39
N ASN A 717 28.98 -13.39 -41.24
CA ASN A 717 29.80 -14.60 -41.17
C ASN A 717 28.94 -15.87 -41.11
N PHE A 718 29.22 -16.83 -41.99
CA PHE A 718 28.51 -18.11 -42.05
C PHE A 718 29.40 -19.28 -41.61
N ALA A 719 28.97 -20.01 -40.59
CA ALA A 719 29.57 -21.28 -40.18
C ALA A 719 28.53 -22.40 -40.23
N ASN A 720 28.81 -23.46 -40.97
CA ASN A 720 27.96 -24.65 -41.01
C ASN A 720 28.71 -25.91 -40.58
N GLY A 721 28.12 -26.65 -39.65
CA GLY A 721 28.51 -27.99 -39.22
C GLY A 721 27.34 -28.97 -39.08
N GLY A 722 26.18 -28.63 -39.67
CA GLY A 722 24.98 -29.48 -39.77
C GLY A 722 24.58 -29.77 -41.21
#